data_AF-A0A1V5GZP9-F1
#
_entry.id   AF-A0A1V5GZP9-F1
#
_cell.length_a   1.000
_cell.length_b   1.000
_cell.length_c   1.000
_cell.angle_alpha   90.00
_cell.angle_beta   90.00
_cell.angle_gamma   90.00
#
_symmetry.space_group_name_H-M   'P 1'
#
loop_
_entity.id
_entity.type
_entity.pdbx_description
1 polymer ?
#
loop_
_entity_poly.entity_id
_entity_poly.type
_entity_poly.pdbx_seq_one_letter_code
_entity_poly.pdbx_strand_id
1 'polypeptide(L)'
;MTGDRHRGQAVSGQLRRRPPPWRRSLAVGLAFALAAAGTGASELVNLHARDRTGRLLAVALGSGPAPSPGMAGTVRILRQTCDFRTGASPRNGWDLPLRADLRRSRGLQFHFRCADTTPVSYFALYLQSGNGWYRFEFAPRGNGRWETIILDKRDSQVEGTPAGWGRIECLRVSAWRRSGGKTAFDCAAFTARPATGAILVVRGLGNAGLPAAEIKAAVRHAADIDRLLADHGIGATLVDEPDVDGAMLAGAPAVILPYNPAATNTLAATLASYLERGGHITGFYTLPERLQAATGIRKTAYRRAADIPGGLAAIRPAGDILPGAPARVEQRSWNLNVFAPEPSARVAATWLNDAGQDTGCPAVLVSRRAAWMSHVLLNTDDDQGGRLLLAMLATGVPTVWRDAAGHRLAGLGRALRLGSVADAIRLIGAQAPPGSPAAAALVQAQATQDAATRALRAGAFAEALTLADACDDRLLDAYCRVQRPLAGEFRAVWCHRGQGIDGWTWERSISQLRGCGFNTVLPFVASGSTAAYRSTVLQPLPGVGAENDPLRECVTACRRQGVRCHAWISCLRLGDNPPPDTLQRLRQAGRLQVAFDGTPLPEWLCPAHPANRQQVLKVVREIARRYAVAGIHLDYIRFPNGEGCFCPTCHAAFEERIGRKVGTWPADVRNDARLRQPWQEFRADLITSLVRAVRAELVAAPRRTQLSAAVFADSASARRTVGQDWPAWAADELVDFVCPMDYTADDAAFRTMVRTQLETAARPRIPLYPGIGMSKERLDAAGVIRQVNAARQAGARGFVLFEYDREEAVSILPRLATGLTAPTQ
;
A
#
# COMPACT_ATOMS: atom_id res chain seq x y z
N MET A 1 34.06 -8.26 -43.46
CA MET A 1 34.86 -7.03 -43.64
C MET A 1 33.92 -5.85 -43.40
N THR A 2 34.04 -5.24 -42.21
CA THR A 2 34.47 -3.82 -42.00
C THR A 2 33.42 -2.82 -42.49
N GLY A 3 32.91 -1.83 -41.75
CA GLY A 3 33.20 -1.14 -40.48
C GLY A 3 32.27 0.10 -40.53
N ASP A 4 31.60 0.54 -39.47
CA ASP A 4 32.04 1.38 -38.35
C ASP A 4 31.26 2.73 -38.33
N ARG A 5 30.62 3.00 -37.19
CA ARG A 5 30.29 4.27 -36.49
C ARG A 5 29.57 5.46 -37.16
N HIS A 6 28.45 5.88 -36.53
CA HIS A 6 28.32 7.13 -35.72
C HIS A 6 26.92 7.19 -35.03
N ARG A 7 26.78 6.85 -33.75
CA ARG A 7 26.65 7.71 -32.52
C ARG A 7 25.66 8.90 -32.60
N GLY A 8 24.49 8.72 -32.00
CA GLY A 8 23.59 9.79 -31.52
C GLY A 8 23.39 9.66 -30.00
N GLN A 9 23.65 10.74 -29.27
CA GLN A 9 23.77 10.81 -27.80
C GLN A 9 22.43 10.60 -27.07
N ALA A 10 22.40 9.63 -26.17
CA ALA A 10 21.38 9.51 -25.13
C ALA A 10 21.75 10.41 -23.95
N VAL A 11 20.89 11.39 -23.62
CA VAL A 11 21.01 12.17 -22.38
C VAL A 11 20.55 11.29 -21.22
N SER A 12 21.46 10.44 -20.74
CA SER A 12 21.36 9.84 -19.41
C SER A 12 21.73 10.92 -18.39
N GLY A 13 20.75 11.39 -17.63
CA GLY A 13 20.96 12.25 -16.46
C GLY A 13 21.54 11.46 -15.29
N GLN A 14 22.66 10.77 -15.46
CA GLN A 14 23.51 10.39 -14.34
C GLN A 14 24.06 11.69 -13.75
N LEU A 15 23.39 12.22 -12.73
CA LEU A 15 24.06 13.08 -11.76
C LEU A 15 25.19 12.26 -11.14
N ARG A 16 26.39 12.34 -11.73
CA ARG A 16 27.63 12.00 -11.04
C ARG A 16 27.67 12.85 -9.78
N ARG A 17 27.24 12.28 -8.66
CA ARG A 17 27.32 12.90 -7.33
C ARG A 17 28.80 13.18 -7.08
N ARG A 18 29.19 14.45 -7.07
CA ARG A 18 30.48 14.83 -6.49
C ARG A 18 30.49 14.30 -5.06
N PRO A 19 31.57 13.63 -4.60
CA PRO A 19 31.69 13.29 -3.20
C PRO A 19 31.55 14.57 -2.38
N PRO A 20 30.88 14.53 -1.21
CA PRO A 20 30.74 15.70 -0.36
C PRO A 20 32.14 16.26 -0.02
N PRO A 21 32.27 17.59 0.13
CA PRO A 21 33.56 18.28 0.22
C PRO A 21 34.50 17.73 1.32
N TRP A 22 33.96 17.08 2.36
CA TRP A 22 34.75 16.44 3.42
C TRP A 22 35.61 15.24 2.95
N ARG A 23 35.28 14.58 1.83
CA ARG A 23 36.13 13.49 1.30
C ARG A 23 37.46 13.96 0.72
N ARG A 24 37.65 15.27 0.49
CA ARG A 24 38.92 15.85 0.02
C ARG A 24 39.83 16.32 1.14
N SER A 25 39.40 16.24 2.40
CA SER A 25 40.15 16.73 3.56
C SER A 25 39.90 15.84 4.77
N LEU A 26 40.65 14.75 4.89
CA LEU A 26 40.67 13.94 6.11
C LEU A 26 42.06 13.32 6.32
N ALA A 27 43.01 14.15 6.72
CA ALA A 27 43.66 13.87 7.99
C ALA A 27 42.79 14.55 9.04
N VAL A 28 42.48 13.87 10.16
CA VAL A 28 42.00 14.42 11.45
C VAL A 28 40.49 14.36 11.80
N GLY A 29 40.20 13.71 12.95
CA GLY A 29 39.22 14.16 13.94
C GLY A 29 37.98 13.27 14.14
N LEU A 30 38.10 12.22 14.98
CA LEU A 30 37.02 11.28 15.33
C LEU A 30 35.77 11.99 15.92
N ALA A 31 34.62 11.81 15.28
CA ALA A 31 33.34 11.80 15.99
C ALA A 31 33.15 10.39 16.58
N PHE A 32 33.40 10.23 17.89
CA PHE A 32 33.06 8.99 18.58
C PHE A 32 31.54 8.90 18.73
N ALA A 33 30.93 7.84 18.19
CA ALA A 33 29.66 7.36 18.70
C ALA A 33 29.94 6.67 20.05
N LEU A 34 29.21 7.04 21.10
CA LEU A 34 29.18 6.27 22.35
C LEU A 34 28.43 4.97 22.07
N ALA A 35 29.16 3.96 21.58
CA ALA A 35 28.67 2.59 21.54
C ALA A 35 28.71 2.03 22.96
N ALA A 36 27.57 2.04 23.65
CA ALA A 36 27.33 1.12 24.76
C ALA A 36 26.36 0.05 24.25
N ALA A 37 26.93 -1.06 23.78
CA ALA A 37 26.18 -2.29 23.64
C ALA A 37 25.71 -2.72 25.04
N GLY A 38 24.41 -2.77 25.25
CA GLY A 38 23.79 -3.25 26.49
C GLY A 38 23.48 -2.13 27.49
N THR A 39 22.20 -1.97 27.80
CA THR A 39 21.60 -1.08 28.82
C THR A 39 21.47 0.42 28.46
N GLY A 40 20.23 0.86 28.20
CA GLY A 40 19.83 2.27 28.13
C GLY A 40 20.03 2.97 26.77
N ALA A 41 19.08 3.81 26.36
CA ALA A 41 19.13 4.58 25.12
C ALA A 41 20.25 5.63 25.16
N SER A 42 21.43 5.31 24.64
CA SER A 42 22.47 6.31 24.35
C SER A 42 22.18 7.02 23.02
N GLU A 43 22.46 8.32 22.97
CA GLU A 43 22.35 9.11 21.75
C GLU A 43 23.38 8.62 20.72
N LEU A 44 22.91 8.19 19.54
CA LEU A 44 23.71 7.65 18.45
C LEU A 44 24.61 8.71 17.81
N VAL A 45 24.20 9.97 17.87
CA VAL A 45 24.80 11.06 17.10
C VAL A 45 24.90 12.33 17.93
N ASN A 46 26.10 12.91 18.06
CA ASN A 46 26.25 14.25 18.61
C ASN A 46 25.96 15.30 17.53
N LEU A 47 24.76 15.87 17.54
CA LEU A 47 24.32 16.87 16.56
C LEU A 47 25.09 18.19 16.59
N HIS A 48 25.83 18.47 17.67
CA HIS A 48 26.64 19.68 17.83
C HIS A 48 28.14 19.41 17.62
N ALA A 49 28.52 18.26 17.06
CA ALA A 49 29.92 17.90 16.83
C ALA A 49 30.64 18.94 15.95
N ARG A 50 31.87 19.29 16.32
CA ARG A 50 32.70 20.28 15.62
C ARG A 50 34.05 19.69 15.22
N ASP A 51 34.64 20.20 14.15
CA ASP A 51 36.01 19.89 13.76
C ASP A 51 37.03 20.58 14.68
N ARG A 52 38.33 20.34 14.44
CA ARG A 52 39.42 20.96 15.23
C ARG A 52 39.49 22.48 15.11
N THR A 53 38.84 23.08 14.11
CA THR A 53 38.76 24.53 13.92
C THR A 53 37.52 25.14 14.59
N GLY A 54 36.70 24.33 15.26
CA GLY A 54 35.47 24.76 15.91
C GLY A 54 34.27 24.87 14.97
N ARG A 55 34.38 24.45 13.71
CA ARG A 55 33.27 24.48 12.75
C ARG A 55 32.36 23.26 12.93
N LEU A 56 31.04 23.46 12.84
CA LEU A 56 30.06 22.38 12.93
C LEU A 56 30.28 21.35 11.80
N LEU A 57 30.28 20.07 12.15
CA LEU A 57 30.46 18.97 11.20
C LEU A 57 29.25 18.78 10.26
N ALA A 58 28.06 19.24 10.66
CA ALA A 58 26.88 19.21 9.80
C ALA A 58 27.02 20.22 8.65
N VAL A 59 26.94 19.74 7.41
CA VAL A 59 27.12 20.54 6.19
C VAL A 59 25.80 20.66 5.45
N ALA A 60 25.43 21.88 5.05
CA ALA A 60 24.21 22.11 4.27
C ALA A 60 24.24 21.39 2.92
N LEU A 61 23.05 21.00 2.45
CA LEU A 61 22.84 20.42 1.14
C LEU A 61 22.36 21.46 0.12
N GLY A 62 22.95 21.41 -1.07
CA GLY A 62 22.65 22.33 -2.16
C GLY A 62 23.13 23.75 -1.87
N SER A 63 22.42 24.75 -2.38
CA SER A 63 22.62 26.17 -2.09
C SER A 63 21.88 26.65 -0.83
N GLY A 64 21.39 25.71 0.00
CA GLY A 64 20.65 26.01 1.22
C GLY A 64 21.51 26.63 2.33
N PRO A 65 20.89 27.31 3.31
CA PRO A 65 21.62 27.89 4.44
C PRO A 65 22.22 26.81 5.34
N ALA A 66 23.32 27.14 6.01
CA ALA A 66 23.97 26.28 7.00
C ALA A 66 22.99 25.86 8.10
N PRO A 67 23.03 24.60 8.57
CA PRO A 67 22.27 24.19 9.74
C PRO A 67 22.81 24.90 10.99
N SER A 68 21.92 25.16 11.94
CA SER A 68 22.23 25.92 13.17
C SER A 68 22.00 25.05 14.41
N PRO A 69 22.98 24.93 15.31
CA PRO A 69 22.80 24.25 16.59
C PRO A 69 21.91 25.10 17.50
N GLY A 70 21.07 24.46 18.31
CA GLY A 70 20.23 25.14 19.29
C GLY A 70 19.81 24.22 20.43
N MET A 71 18.89 24.74 21.26
CA MET A 71 18.29 24.02 22.39
C MET A 71 16.76 24.07 22.30
N ALA A 72 16.11 22.98 22.69
CA ALA A 72 14.68 22.93 22.98
C ALA A 72 14.50 22.43 24.42
N GLY A 73 14.29 23.35 25.37
CA GLY A 73 14.45 23.03 26.80
C GLY A 73 15.90 22.61 27.08
N THR A 74 16.08 21.42 27.66
CA THR A 74 17.40 20.83 27.94
C THR A 74 17.95 19.95 26.81
N VAL A 75 17.19 19.75 25.73
CA VAL A 75 17.57 18.86 24.61
C VAL A 75 18.32 19.65 23.53
N ARG A 76 19.48 19.14 23.10
CA ARG A 76 20.24 19.68 21.97
C ARG A 76 19.52 19.40 20.66
N ILE A 77 19.35 20.43 19.84
CA ILE A 77 18.70 20.32 18.53
C ILE A 77 19.61 20.81 17.42
N LEU A 78 19.39 20.28 16.22
CA LEU A 78 19.94 20.82 14.98
C LEU A 78 18.80 21.34 14.10
N ARG A 79 18.82 22.65 13.84
CA ARG A 79 17.80 23.35 13.03
C ARG A 79 18.28 23.55 11.61
N GLN A 80 17.45 23.18 10.64
CA GLN A 80 17.64 23.51 9.23
C GLN A 80 16.56 24.48 8.76
N THR A 81 16.98 25.60 8.20
CA THR A 81 16.08 26.52 7.50
C THR A 81 15.91 26.08 6.04
N CYS A 82 14.68 26.08 5.56
CA CYS A 82 14.31 25.73 4.20
C CYS A 82 13.73 26.95 3.49
N ASP A 83 14.30 27.30 2.34
CA ASP A 83 13.79 28.37 1.48
C ASP A 83 13.59 27.80 0.07
N PHE A 84 12.32 27.60 -0.28
CA PHE A 84 11.89 27.04 -1.56
C PHE A 84 11.32 28.12 -2.50
N ARG A 85 11.43 29.40 -2.15
CA ARG A 85 10.84 30.51 -2.93
C ARG A 85 11.47 30.66 -4.31
N THR A 86 12.80 30.58 -4.39
CA THR A 86 13.55 30.74 -5.66
C THR A 86 13.50 29.50 -6.55
N GLY A 87 13.13 28.34 -5.97
CA GLY A 87 13.15 27.05 -6.66
C GLY A 87 14.54 26.55 -7.06
N ALA A 88 15.61 27.21 -6.63
CA ALA A 88 16.98 26.89 -6.98
C ALA A 88 17.44 25.51 -6.48
N SER A 89 16.82 24.98 -5.42
CA SER A 89 17.07 23.63 -4.93
C SER A 89 15.76 22.83 -4.79
N PRO A 90 15.70 21.59 -5.29
CA PRO A 90 14.53 20.72 -5.10
C PRO A 90 14.40 20.21 -3.66
N ARG A 91 15.43 20.39 -2.83
CA ARG A 91 15.46 19.98 -1.41
C ARG A 91 16.40 20.84 -0.58
N ASN A 92 16.11 21.00 0.70
CA ASN A 92 17.02 21.60 1.68
C ASN A 92 17.26 20.60 2.82
N GLY A 93 18.47 20.58 3.37
CA GLY A 93 18.85 19.58 4.36
C GLY A 93 20.31 19.71 4.75
N TRP A 94 20.81 18.71 5.47
CA TRP A 94 22.21 18.64 5.87
C TRP A 94 22.73 17.20 5.84
N ASP A 95 24.04 17.09 5.66
CA ASP A 95 24.84 15.89 5.84
C ASP A 95 25.63 15.99 7.14
N LEU A 96 25.66 14.91 7.91
CA LEU A 96 26.44 14.78 9.12
C LEU A 96 27.30 13.52 9.03
N PRO A 97 28.64 13.63 9.01
CA PRO A 97 29.52 12.47 9.08
C PRO A 97 29.20 11.61 10.29
N LEU A 98 29.15 10.30 10.09
CA LEU A 98 28.84 9.31 11.12
C LEU A 98 29.79 8.11 10.96
N ARG A 99 30.11 7.41 12.04
CA ARG A 99 30.72 6.07 11.98
C ARG A 99 29.95 5.17 12.92
N ALA A 100 29.04 4.38 12.37
CA ALA A 100 28.19 3.49 13.16
C ALA A 100 28.11 2.10 12.53
N ASP A 101 28.20 1.08 13.38
CA ASP A 101 27.77 -0.29 13.07
C ASP A 101 26.33 -0.44 13.55
N LEU A 102 25.41 -0.56 12.59
CA LEU A 102 23.97 -0.71 12.83
C LEU A 102 23.46 -2.07 12.31
N ARG A 103 24.33 -3.07 12.13
CA ARG A 103 23.96 -4.41 11.59
C ARG A 103 22.81 -5.03 12.34
N ARG A 104 22.85 -4.99 13.68
CA ARG A 104 21.81 -5.54 14.57
C ARG A 104 20.66 -4.57 14.87
N SER A 105 20.75 -3.33 14.42
CA SER A 105 19.69 -2.35 14.69
C SER A 105 18.42 -2.72 13.93
N ARG A 106 17.26 -2.63 14.58
CA ARG A 106 15.96 -2.69 13.90
C ARG A 106 15.70 -1.44 13.05
N GLY A 107 16.37 -0.34 13.37
CA GLY A 107 16.16 0.93 12.68
C GLY A 107 16.60 2.12 13.52
N LEU A 108 16.04 3.28 13.24
CA LEU A 108 16.39 4.52 13.94
C LEU A 108 15.14 5.15 14.52
N GLN A 109 15.30 5.90 15.60
CA GLN A 109 14.28 6.86 16.04
C GLN A 109 14.94 8.18 16.39
N PHE A 110 14.19 9.28 16.25
CA PHE A 110 14.64 10.62 16.61
C PHE A 110 13.44 11.52 16.82
N HIS A 111 13.63 12.63 17.55
CA HIS A 111 12.61 13.66 17.67
C HIS A 111 12.70 14.64 16.52
N PHE A 112 11.55 15.00 15.99
CA PHE A 112 11.41 15.89 14.85
C PHE A 112 10.33 16.93 15.11
N ARG A 113 10.56 18.14 14.62
CA ARG A 113 9.56 19.21 14.58
C ARG A 113 9.73 20.00 13.30
N CYS A 114 8.65 20.24 12.57
CA CYS A 114 8.64 21.19 11.46
C CYS A 114 7.73 22.37 11.79
N ALA A 115 8.20 23.60 11.59
CA ALA A 115 7.40 24.80 11.86
C ALA A 115 6.16 24.89 10.97
N ASP A 116 6.34 24.67 9.67
CA ASP A 116 5.27 24.61 8.67
C ASP A 116 5.59 23.57 7.58
N THR A 117 4.71 22.59 7.42
CA THR A 117 4.86 21.49 6.46
C THR A 117 4.30 21.84 5.09
N THR A 118 3.53 22.92 4.95
CA THR A 118 2.88 23.34 3.70
C THR A 118 3.82 23.39 2.50
N PRO A 119 5.05 23.96 2.59
CA PRO A 119 5.96 24.02 1.46
C PRO A 119 6.73 22.71 1.20
N VAL A 120 6.56 21.68 2.05
CA VAL A 120 7.29 20.41 2.00
C VAL A 120 6.39 19.28 1.51
N SER A 121 6.88 18.49 0.58
CA SER A 121 6.16 17.33 0.04
C SER A 121 6.24 16.15 1.00
N TYR A 122 7.46 15.86 1.44
CA TYR A 122 7.83 14.86 2.42
C TYR A 122 9.22 15.18 2.97
N PHE A 123 9.59 14.54 4.08
CA PHE A 123 10.95 14.54 4.59
C PHE A 123 11.61 13.20 4.33
N ALA A 124 12.93 13.19 4.26
CA ALA A 124 13.69 11.97 4.09
C ALA A 124 14.92 11.94 4.99
N LEU A 125 15.18 10.76 5.56
CA LEU A 125 16.44 10.43 6.22
C LEU A 125 17.24 9.50 5.33
N TYR A 126 18.54 9.74 5.19
CA TYR A 126 19.42 8.86 4.45
C TYR A 126 20.61 8.42 5.30
N LEU A 127 21.02 7.17 5.12
CA LEU A 127 22.23 6.59 5.69
C LEU A 127 23.16 6.20 4.55
N GLN A 128 24.32 6.84 4.45
CA GLN A 128 25.34 6.46 3.48
C GLN A 128 26.08 5.21 3.96
N SER A 129 26.23 4.25 3.06
CA SER A 129 27.05 3.07 3.28
C SER A 129 27.82 2.75 1.99
N GLY A 130 29.15 2.80 2.05
CA GLY A 130 29.99 2.58 0.86
C GLY A 130 29.59 3.46 -0.33
N ASN A 131 29.22 2.82 -1.44
CA ASN A 131 28.82 3.49 -2.69
C ASN A 131 27.30 3.68 -2.83
N GLY A 132 26.53 3.38 -1.78
CA GLY A 132 25.08 3.49 -1.79
C GLY A 132 24.50 4.22 -0.59
N TRP A 133 23.18 4.31 -0.58
CA TRP A 133 22.40 4.95 0.47
C TRP A 133 21.18 4.10 0.80
N TYR A 134 20.84 4.06 2.09
CA TYR A 134 19.51 3.69 2.55
C TYR A 134 18.70 4.97 2.73
N ARG A 135 17.46 4.98 2.23
CA ARG A 135 16.56 6.13 2.27
C ARG A 135 15.27 5.75 2.98
N PHE A 136 14.81 6.63 3.86
CA PHE A 136 13.51 6.57 4.51
C PHE A 136 12.73 7.82 4.20
N GLU A 137 11.44 7.69 3.90
CA GLU A 137 10.53 8.82 3.77
C GLU A 137 9.62 8.88 4.99
N PHE A 138 9.36 10.09 5.47
CA PHE A 138 8.45 10.31 6.57
C PHE A 138 7.75 11.67 6.41
N ALA A 139 6.57 11.79 7.02
CA ALA A 139 5.82 13.02 7.08
C ALA A 139 5.37 13.27 8.53
N PRO A 140 5.65 14.46 9.09
CA PRO A 140 5.17 14.82 10.41
C PRO A 140 3.63 14.92 10.45
N ARG A 141 3.02 14.60 11.59
CA ARG A 141 1.55 14.60 11.75
C ARG A 141 0.93 15.99 11.80
N GLY A 142 1.72 17.05 11.95
CA GLY A 142 1.23 18.42 11.96
C GLY A 142 2.32 19.48 12.12
N ASN A 143 1.91 20.75 12.02
CA ASN A 143 2.81 21.89 12.12
C ASN A 143 3.17 22.22 13.59
N GLY A 144 4.42 22.59 13.83
CA GLY A 144 4.94 23.15 15.08
C GLY A 144 5.05 22.18 16.26
N ARG A 145 4.63 20.92 16.12
CA ARG A 145 4.64 19.92 17.20
C ARG A 145 5.90 19.06 17.14
N TRP A 146 6.43 18.72 18.31
CA TRP A 146 7.44 17.69 18.45
C TRP A 146 6.78 16.32 18.35
N GLU A 147 7.39 15.43 17.58
CA GLU A 147 7.00 14.03 17.50
C GLU A 147 8.23 13.12 17.39
N THR A 148 8.05 11.85 17.75
CA THR A 148 9.08 10.84 17.57
C THR A 148 8.89 10.17 16.22
N ILE A 149 9.87 10.33 15.35
CA ILE A 149 9.95 9.62 14.08
C ILE A 149 10.59 8.27 14.35
N ILE A 150 9.92 7.20 13.91
CA ILE A 150 10.39 5.83 14.01
C ILE A 150 10.58 5.31 12.59
N LEU A 151 11.82 4.94 12.26
CA LEU A 151 12.20 4.41 10.96
C LEU A 151 12.63 2.96 11.15
N ASP A 152 11.94 2.03 10.50
CA ASP A 152 12.26 0.60 10.55
C ASP A 152 13.12 0.21 9.34
N LYS A 153 14.22 -0.53 9.56
CA LYS A 153 15.18 -0.94 8.52
C LYS A 153 14.48 -1.64 7.34
N ARG A 154 13.39 -2.36 7.61
CA ARG A 154 12.59 -3.03 6.57
C ARG A 154 11.97 -2.07 5.56
N ASP A 155 11.69 -0.83 5.97
CA ASP A 155 11.08 0.20 5.12
C ASP A 155 12.12 1.01 4.32
N SER A 156 13.41 0.68 4.45
CA SER A 156 14.48 1.40 3.78
C SER A 156 14.47 1.12 2.27
N GLN A 157 14.44 2.16 1.45
CA GLN A 157 14.74 2.08 0.03
C GLN A 157 16.26 2.10 -0.19
N VAL A 158 16.73 1.42 -1.23
CA VAL A 158 18.15 1.34 -1.57
C VAL A 158 18.45 2.17 -2.82
N GLU A 159 19.42 3.08 -2.72
CA GLU A 159 19.97 3.84 -3.85
C GLU A 159 21.45 3.45 -4.06
N GLY A 160 21.83 3.03 -5.27
CA GLY A 160 23.20 2.59 -5.57
C GLY A 160 23.53 1.21 -4.97
N THR A 161 24.78 1.01 -4.56
CA THR A 161 25.28 -0.28 -4.05
C THR A 161 25.81 -0.12 -2.63
N PRO A 162 24.93 -0.12 -1.61
CA PRO A 162 25.36 0.07 -0.23
C PRO A 162 26.16 -1.13 0.26
N ALA A 163 27.10 -0.87 1.18
CA ALA A 163 27.97 -1.91 1.75
C ALA A 163 27.39 -2.59 3.00
N GLY A 164 26.09 -2.43 3.28
CA GLY A 164 25.45 -2.90 4.51
C GLY A 164 25.34 -1.83 5.61
N TRP A 165 24.67 -2.17 6.70
CA TRP A 165 24.50 -1.33 7.88
C TRP A 165 25.68 -1.40 8.86
N GLY A 166 26.65 -2.30 8.66
CA GLY A 166 27.87 -2.37 9.48
C GLY A 166 28.84 -1.22 9.33
N ARG A 167 28.64 -0.41 8.29
CA ARG A 167 29.48 0.75 8.02
C ARG A 167 28.66 1.93 7.50
N ILE A 168 27.95 2.59 8.41
CA ILE A 168 27.30 3.86 8.11
C ILE A 168 28.31 5.00 8.24
N GLU A 169 28.48 5.77 7.16
CA GLU A 169 29.49 6.83 7.03
C GLU A 169 28.90 8.25 7.14
N CYS A 170 27.60 8.40 6.89
CA CYS A 170 26.94 9.70 6.89
C CYS A 170 25.44 9.54 7.17
N LEU A 171 24.89 10.44 7.97
CA LEU A 171 23.46 10.63 8.16
C LEU A 171 23.03 11.93 7.48
N ARG A 172 21.96 11.86 6.69
CA ARG A 172 21.36 13.01 6.01
C ARG A 172 19.91 13.17 6.43
N VAL A 173 19.47 14.39 6.69
CA VAL A 173 18.04 14.73 6.79
C VAL A 173 17.71 15.79 5.76
N SER A 174 16.59 15.63 5.05
CA SER A 174 16.20 16.53 3.96
C SER A 174 14.69 16.78 3.93
N ALA A 175 14.31 18.02 3.64
CA ALA A 175 12.97 18.43 3.28
C ALA A 175 12.87 18.56 1.75
N TRP A 176 11.88 17.91 1.13
CA TRP A 176 11.66 17.96 -0.31
C TRP A 176 10.57 18.96 -0.69
N ARG A 177 10.81 19.78 -1.71
CA ARG A 177 9.91 20.87 -2.09
C ARG A 177 8.56 20.36 -2.59
N ARG A 178 7.45 20.91 -2.07
CA ARG A 178 6.09 20.81 -2.65
C ARG A 178 5.70 22.08 -3.39
N SER A 179 5.96 23.24 -2.79
CA SER A 179 5.58 24.55 -3.32
C SER A 179 6.64 25.61 -3.01
N GLY A 180 6.43 26.84 -3.48
CA GLY A 180 7.20 27.98 -3.00
C GLY A 180 6.82 28.34 -1.57
N GLY A 181 7.81 28.60 -0.72
CA GLY A 181 7.61 28.98 0.68
C GLY A 181 8.87 28.88 1.52
N LYS A 182 8.79 29.31 2.79
CA LYS A 182 9.85 29.12 3.80
C LYS A 182 9.34 28.24 4.91
N THR A 183 10.23 27.44 5.48
CA THR A 183 9.97 26.71 6.73
C THR A 183 11.29 26.42 7.44
N ALA A 184 11.22 25.79 8.60
CA ALA A 184 12.36 25.20 9.28
C ALA A 184 11.96 23.88 9.93
N PHE A 185 12.92 22.97 10.05
CA PHE A 185 12.76 21.75 10.82
C PHE A 185 13.89 21.58 11.82
N ASP A 186 13.56 20.95 12.94
CA ASP A 186 14.46 20.63 14.04
C ASP A 186 14.53 19.11 14.20
N CYS A 187 15.75 18.60 14.38
CA CYS A 187 16.00 17.21 14.74
C CYS A 187 16.71 17.12 16.10
N ALA A 188 16.41 16.09 16.88
CA ALA A 188 17.05 15.82 18.17
C ALA A 188 17.10 14.32 18.49
N ALA A 189 18.02 13.91 19.37
CA ALA A 189 18.06 12.61 20.02
C ALA A 189 17.94 11.40 19.05
N PHE A 190 18.86 11.31 18.10
CA PHE A 190 18.94 10.11 17.24
C PHE A 190 19.37 8.92 18.08
N THR A 191 18.61 7.82 18.06
CA THR A 191 18.96 6.58 18.74
C THR A 191 18.76 5.38 17.81
N ALA A 192 19.64 4.38 17.92
CA ALA A 192 19.43 3.10 17.28
C ALA A 192 18.33 2.31 18.02
N ARG A 193 17.47 1.62 17.29
CA ARG A 193 16.45 0.75 17.88
C ARG A 193 17.02 -0.65 18.06
N PRO A 194 16.86 -1.28 19.24
CA PRO A 194 17.42 -2.60 19.49
C PRO A 194 16.81 -3.66 18.56
N ALA A 195 17.57 -4.73 18.32
CA ALA A 195 17.08 -5.96 17.72
C ALA A 195 15.88 -6.53 18.50
N THR A 196 14.96 -7.20 17.81
CA THR A 196 13.79 -7.83 18.43
C THR A 196 13.97 -9.32 18.71
N GLY A 197 14.98 -9.98 18.11
CA GLY A 197 15.29 -11.37 18.41
C GLY A 197 16.51 -11.90 17.65
N ALA A 198 16.86 -13.15 17.94
CA ALA A 198 18.10 -13.78 17.45
C ALA A 198 17.97 -14.43 16.06
N ILE A 199 16.75 -14.68 15.57
CA ILE A 199 16.51 -15.17 14.21
C ILE A 199 16.97 -14.10 13.21
N LEU A 200 17.69 -14.48 12.17
CA LEU A 200 18.18 -13.54 11.17
C LEU A 200 17.37 -13.62 9.89
N VAL A 201 16.92 -12.49 9.36
CA VAL A 201 16.31 -12.38 8.03
C VAL A 201 17.34 -11.72 7.12
N VAL A 202 17.81 -12.40 6.07
CA VAL A 202 18.90 -11.90 5.22
C VAL A 202 18.35 -11.28 3.94
N ARG A 203 18.44 -9.96 3.81
CA ARG A 203 18.05 -9.22 2.61
C ARG A 203 19.12 -9.35 1.53
N GLY A 204 18.75 -9.91 0.37
CA GLY A 204 19.66 -10.26 -0.73
C GLY A 204 20.19 -9.06 -1.53
N LEU A 205 21.12 -8.30 -0.94
CA LEU A 205 21.77 -7.13 -1.56
C LEU A 205 23.25 -7.37 -1.91
N GLY A 206 23.76 -8.60 -1.81
CA GLY A 206 25.20 -8.89 -1.91
C GLY A 206 25.82 -8.68 -3.27
N ASN A 207 25.03 -8.72 -4.35
CA ASN A 207 25.53 -8.64 -5.71
C ASN A 207 25.23 -7.27 -6.35
N ALA A 208 26.29 -6.48 -6.56
CA ALA A 208 26.24 -5.14 -7.14
C ALA A 208 25.74 -5.08 -8.60
N GLY A 209 25.68 -6.23 -9.30
CA GLY A 209 25.20 -6.33 -10.68
C GLY A 209 23.73 -6.70 -10.84
N LEU A 210 22.97 -6.82 -9.74
CA LEU A 210 21.55 -7.17 -9.81
C LEU A 210 20.72 -6.09 -10.54
N PRO A 211 19.78 -6.47 -11.43
CA PRO A 211 18.82 -5.55 -11.99
C PRO A 211 18.00 -4.85 -10.90
N ALA A 212 17.58 -3.59 -11.14
CA ALA A 212 16.81 -2.82 -10.15
C ALA A 212 15.50 -3.50 -9.73
N ALA A 213 14.87 -4.25 -10.64
CA ALA A 213 13.66 -5.03 -10.34
C ALA A 213 13.94 -6.15 -9.33
N GLU A 214 15.09 -6.84 -9.44
CA GLU A 214 15.52 -7.90 -8.52
C GLU A 214 15.84 -7.34 -7.14
N ILE A 215 16.52 -6.20 -7.08
CA ILE A 215 16.79 -5.48 -5.81
C ILE A 215 15.47 -5.11 -5.14
N LYS A 216 14.53 -4.53 -5.89
CA LYS A 216 13.21 -4.16 -5.36
C LYS A 216 12.45 -5.38 -4.84
N ALA A 217 12.50 -6.50 -5.56
CA ALA A 217 11.89 -7.75 -5.13
C ALA A 217 12.54 -8.30 -3.84
N ALA A 218 13.88 -8.32 -3.76
CA ALA A 218 14.61 -8.78 -2.57
C ALA A 218 14.33 -7.93 -1.33
N VAL A 219 14.27 -6.60 -1.50
CA VAL A 219 13.88 -5.70 -0.41
C VAL A 219 12.44 -5.96 0.04
N ARG A 220 11.51 -6.10 -0.91
CA ARG A 220 10.10 -6.35 -0.62
C ARG A 220 9.90 -7.67 0.12
N HIS A 221 10.42 -8.78 -0.40
CA HIS A 221 10.23 -10.10 0.22
C HIS A 221 10.87 -10.18 1.60
N ALA A 222 12.02 -9.54 1.83
CA ALA A 222 12.61 -9.50 3.15
C ALA A 222 11.77 -8.67 4.15
N ALA A 223 11.19 -7.56 3.71
CA ALA A 223 10.28 -6.77 4.53
C ALA A 223 8.96 -7.50 4.83
N ASP A 224 8.43 -8.25 3.85
CA ASP A 224 7.20 -9.03 4.03
C ASP A 224 7.42 -10.18 5.03
N ILE A 225 8.54 -10.91 4.95
CA ILE A 225 8.90 -11.93 5.96
C ILE A 225 9.10 -11.32 7.34
N ASP A 226 9.83 -10.20 7.46
CA ASP A 226 10.02 -9.52 8.75
C ASP A 226 8.68 -9.09 9.37
N ARG A 227 7.75 -8.59 8.54
CA ARG A 227 6.41 -8.21 8.98
C ARG A 227 5.60 -9.42 9.44
N LEU A 228 5.56 -10.49 8.66
CA LEU A 228 4.86 -11.73 9.01
C LEU A 228 5.34 -12.32 10.34
N LEU A 229 6.66 -12.32 10.58
CA LEU A 229 7.24 -12.77 11.85
C LEU A 229 6.79 -11.85 13.00
N ALA A 230 6.88 -10.53 12.83
CA ALA A 230 6.48 -9.58 13.86
C ALA A 230 4.99 -9.67 14.21
N ASP A 231 4.12 -9.85 13.21
CA ASP A 231 2.67 -10.00 13.38
C ASP A 231 2.31 -11.30 14.12
N HIS A 232 3.17 -12.33 14.01
CA HIS A 232 3.08 -13.56 14.78
C HIS A 232 3.92 -13.54 16.07
N GLY A 233 4.38 -12.36 16.52
CA GLY A 233 5.12 -12.22 17.77
C GLY A 233 6.54 -12.79 17.77
N ILE A 234 7.09 -13.12 16.60
CA ILE A 234 8.43 -13.68 16.47
C ILE A 234 9.45 -12.56 16.30
N GLY A 235 10.37 -12.47 17.26
CA GLY A 235 11.49 -11.55 17.20
C GLY A 235 12.55 -11.98 16.19
N ALA A 236 12.79 -11.15 15.17
CA ALA A 236 13.83 -11.37 14.17
C ALA A 236 14.62 -10.09 13.86
N THR A 237 15.87 -10.27 13.44
CA THR A 237 16.76 -9.18 13.04
C THR A 237 16.99 -9.22 11.54
N LEU A 238 16.49 -8.21 10.83
CA LEU A 238 16.80 -7.98 9.42
C LEU A 238 18.25 -7.51 9.25
N VAL A 239 19.01 -8.26 8.46
CA VAL A 239 20.41 -7.99 8.11
C VAL A 239 20.59 -7.97 6.60
N ASP A 240 21.52 -7.16 6.10
CA ASP A 240 21.85 -7.16 4.68
C ASP A 240 22.92 -8.19 4.39
N GLU A 241 22.83 -8.86 3.25
CA GLU A 241 23.77 -9.91 2.86
C GLU A 241 25.27 -9.51 3.02
N PRO A 242 25.74 -8.31 2.62
CA PRO A 242 27.13 -7.89 2.84
C PRO A 242 27.57 -7.85 4.32
N ASP A 243 26.63 -7.73 5.26
CA ASP A 243 26.91 -7.69 6.70
C ASP A 243 26.97 -9.08 7.34
N VAL A 244 26.61 -10.13 6.61
CA VAL A 244 26.52 -11.50 7.14
C VAL A 244 27.91 -12.13 7.18
N ASP A 245 28.43 -12.29 8.39
CA ASP A 245 29.68 -12.99 8.68
C ASP A 245 29.47 -14.12 9.71
N GLY A 246 30.52 -14.89 9.99
CA GLY A 246 30.45 -15.99 10.94
C GLY A 246 30.08 -15.56 12.37
N ALA A 247 30.44 -14.35 12.79
CA ALA A 247 30.12 -13.82 14.12
C ALA A 247 28.65 -13.37 14.21
N MET A 248 28.09 -12.88 13.10
CA MET A 248 26.68 -12.54 12.97
C MET A 248 25.81 -13.81 13.10
N LEU A 249 26.21 -14.89 12.43
CA LEU A 249 25.52 -16.19 12.48
C LEU A 249 25.75 -16.95 13.79
N ALA A 250 26.82 -16.67 14.52
CA ALA A 250 27.08 -17.29 15.81
C ALA A 250 25.96 -16.96 16.80
N GLY A 251 25.25 -17.99 17.28
CA GLY A 251 24.12 -17.85 18.20
C GLY A 251 22.77 -17.53 17.54
N ALA A 252 22.69 -17.44 16.21
CA ALA A 252 21.41 -17.39 15.52
C ALA A 252 20.76 -18.79 15.53
N PRO A 253 19.54 -18.96 16.06
CA PRO A 253 18.86 -20.26 16.06
C PRO A 253 18.39 -20.66 14.65
N ALA A 254 18.10 -19.67 13.80
CA ALA A 254 17.78 -19.86 12.40
C ALA A 254 18.15 -18.63 11.57
N VAL A 255 18.37 -18.88 10.28
CA VAL A 255 18.56 -17.86 9.24
C VAL A 255 17.47 -18.04 8.19
N ILE A 256 16.84 -16.95 7.80
CA ILE A 256 15.80 -16.92 6.77
C ILE A 256 16.35 -16.23 5.52
N LEU A 257 16.14 -16.85 4.36
CA LEU A 257 16.49 -16.31 3.04
C LEU A 257 15.21 -16.03 2.24
N PRO A 258 14.59 -14.83 2.39
CA PRO A 258 13.29 -14.50 1.81
C PRO A 258 13.26 -14.49 0.28
N TYR A 259 14.33 -13.96 -0.31
CA TYR A 259 14.59 -13.94 -1.75
C TYR A 259 16.02 -13.44 -1.96
N ASN A 260 16.94 -14.36 -2.21
CA ASN A 260 18.36 -14.09 -2.40
C ASN A 260 18.77 -14.57 -3.80
N PRO A 261 18.35 -13.85 -4.87
CA PRO A 261 18.42 -14.34 -6.25
C PRO A 261 19.85 -14.57 -6.75
N ALA A 262 20.82 -13.86 -6.18
CA ALA A 262 22.23 -13.97 -6.53
C ALA A 262 23.11 -13.94 -5.27
N ALA A 263 22.84 -14.85 -4.34
CA ALA A 263 23.67 -15.03 -3.15
C ALA A 263 25.16 -15.18 -3.52
N THR A 264 26.01 -14.38 -2.89
CA THR A 264 27.45 -14.39 -3.14
C THR A 264 28.09 -15.72 -2.69
N ASN A 265 29.21 -16.08 -3.32
CA ASN A 265 30.00 -17.25 -2.89
C ASN A 265 30.43 -17.16 -1.42
N THR A 266 30.71 -15.94 -0.93
CA THR A 266 31.05 -15.68 0.47
C THR A 266 29.87 -15.96 1.38
N LEU A 267 28.66 -15.45 1.08
CA LEU A 267 27.46 -15.75 1.85
C LEU A 267 27.20 -17.26 1.83
N ALA A 268 27.21 -17.90 0.66
CA ALA A 268 26.93 -19.32 0.52
C ALA A 268 27.92 -20.20 1.31
N ALA A 269 29.21 -19.87 1.29
CA ALA A 269 30.22 -20.56 2.11
C ALA A 269 29.98 -20.35 3.62
N THR A 270 29.70 -19.11 4.02
CA THR A 270 29.42 -18.77 5.43
C THR A 270 28.20 -19.51 5.97
N LEU A 271 27.13 -19.60 5.16
CA LEU A 271 25.92 -20.35 5.47
C LEU A 271 26.15 -21.87 5.51
N ALA A 272 26.96 -22.41 4.60
CA ALA A 272 27.33 -23.83 4.62
C ALA A 272 28.01 -24.22 5.94
N SER A 273 29.01 -23.44 6.37
CA SER A 273 29.68 -23.66 7.65
C SER A 273 28.76 -23.45 8.86
N TYR A 274 27.76 -22.56 8.75
CA TYR A 274 26.74 -22.41 9.79
C TYR A 274 25.85 -23.66 9.90
N LEU A 275 25.43 -24.25 8.78
CA LEU A 275 24.67 -25.52 8.77
C LEU A 275 25.49 -26.69 9.33
N GLU A 276 26.80 -26.75 9.04
CA GLU A 276 27.71 -27.77 9.59
C GLU A 276 27.77 -27.72 11.11
N ARG A 277 27.71 -26.51 11.71
CA ARG A 277 27.67 -26.30 13.16
C ARG A 277 26.28 -26.49 13.78
N GLY A 278 25.33 -27.06 13.04
CA GLY A 278 23.98 -27.35 13.54
C GLY A 278 22.97 -26.20 13.39
N GLY A 279 23.33 -25.15 12.65
CA GLY A 279 22.39 -24.09 12.29
C GLY A 279 21.25 -24.59 11.40
N HIS A 280 20.16 -23.83 11.37
CA HIS A 280 19.00 -24.10 10.53
C HIS A 280 18.74 -22.95 9.54
N ILE A 281 18.34 -23.27 8.30
CA ILE A 281 17.96 -22.29 7.28
C ILE A 281 16.53 -22.50 6.80
N THR A 282 15.72 -21.44 6.82
CA THR A 282 14.44 -21.39 6.12
C THR A 282 14.62 -20.57 4.84
N GLY A 283 14.44 -21.17 3.66
CA GLY A 283 14.74 -20.53 2.38
C GLY A 283 13.58 -20.55 1.39
N PHE A 284 13.60 -19.61 0.44
CA PHE A 284 12.56 -19.44 -0.56
C PHE A 284 13.15 -19.29 -1.97
N TYR A 285 12.53 -19.97 -2.94
CA TYR A 285 12.78 -19.90 -4.37
C TYR A 285 14.20 -20.25 -4.83
N THR A 286 15.22 -19.44 -4.54
CA THR A 286 16.60 -19.64 -5.01
C THR A 286 17.41 -20.36 -3.95
N LEU A 287 17.90 -21.57 -4.26
CA LEU A 287 18.83 -22.33 -3.43
C LEU A 287 20.25 -22.22 -4.00
N PRO A 288 21.21 -21.58 -3.29
CA PRO A 288 22.60 -21.52 -3.71
C PRO A 288 23.20 -22.92 -3.87
N GLU A 289 23.96 -23.14 -4.93
CA GLU A 289 24.50 -24.47 -5.28
C GLU A 289 25.30 -25.10 -4.14
N ARG A 290 26.14 -24.32 -3.47
CA ARG A 290 26.94 -24.78 -2.32
C ARG A 290 26.11 -25.23 -1.11
N LEU A 291 24.83 -24.86 -1.04
CA LEU A 291 23.94 -25.26 0.06
C LEU A 291 23.15 -26.54 -0.26
N GLN A 292 23.11 -27.00 -1.51
CA GLN A 292 22.29 -28.17 -1.89
C GLN A 292 22.69 -29.42 -1.10
N ALA A 293 23.99 -29.74 -1.03
CA ALA A 293 24.50 -30.87 -0.26
C ALA A 293 24.23 -30.73 1.25
N ALA A 294 24.45 -29.54 1.82
CA ALA A 294 24.28 -29.30 3.25
C ALA A 294 22.81 -29.32 3.70
N THR A 295 21.88 -28.96 2.80
CA THR A 295 20.44 -28.95 3.05
C THR A 295 19.78 -30.30 2.74
N GLY A 296 20.41 -31.16 1.93
CA GLY A 296 19.81 -32.38 1.41
C GLY A 296 18.73 -32.13 0.34
N ILE A 297 18.72 -30.93 -0.26
CA ILE A 297 17.70 -30.50 -1.22
C ILE A 297 18.41 -30.12 -2.52
N ARG A 298 18.01 -30.74 -3.62
CA ARG A 298 18.64 -30.53 -4.93
C ARG A 298 17.69 -29.84 -5.90
N LYS A 299 18.16 -28.80 -6.58
CA LYS A 299 17.41 -28.16 -7.68
C LYS A 299 17.48 -29.06 -8.91
N THR A 300 16.33 -29.40 -9.48
CA THR A 300 16.24 -30.29 -10.65
C THR A 300 15.78 -29.57 -11.91
N ALA A 301 14.88 -28.59 -11.78
CA ALA A 301 14.34 -27.87 -12.94
C ALA A 301 13.79 -26.48 -12.56
N TYR A 302 13.40 -25.73 -13.58
CA TYR A 302 12.56 -24.54 -13.48
C TYR A 302 11.29 -24.78 -14.31
N ARG A 303 10.13 -24.35 -13.80
CA ARG A 303 8.85 -24.45 -14.53
C ARG A 303 8.05 -23.15 -14.42
N ARG A 304 7.39 -22.77 -15.50
CA ARG A 304 6.37 -21.70 -15.46
C ARG A 304 5.02 -22.31 -15.11
N ALA A 305 4.17 -21.56 -14.41
CA ALA A 305 2.83 -22.03 -14.07
C ALA A 305 1.98 -22.32 -15.31
N ALA A 306 2.20 -21.60 -16.41
CA ALA A 306 1.54 -21.85 -17.69
C ALA A 306 1.85 -23.23 -18.30
N ASP A 307 2.98 -23.85 -17.91
CA ASP A 307 3.40 -25.17 -18.37
C ASP A 307 2.88 -26.29 -17.43
N ILE A 308 2.05 -25.96 -16.43
CA ILE A 308 1.47 -26.88 -15.43
C ILE A 308 -0.06 -26.86 -15.61
N PRO A 309 -0.72 -28.01 -15.86
CA PRO A 309 -2.17 -28.07 -16.02
C PRO A 309 -2.94 -27.47 -14.83
N GLY A 310 -3.71 -26.41 -15.10
CA GLY A 310 -4.48 -25.67 -14.07
C GLY A 310 -3.64 -24.75 -13.18
N GLY A 311 -2.36 -24.52 -13.51
CA GLY A 311 -1.49 -23.58 -12.81
C GLY A 311 -1.08 -23.98 -11.40
N LEU A 312 -0.59 -23.00 -10.63
CA LEU A 312 -0.20 -23.11 -9.22
C LEU A 312 -1.10 -22.17 -8.43
N ALA A 313 -2.08 -22.71 -7.71
CA ALA A 313 -3.13 -21.92 -7.08
C ALA A 313 -3.08 -21.94 -5.55
N ALA A 314 -2.61 -23.04 -4.96
CA ALA A 314 -2.53 -23.19 -3.51
C ALA A 314 -1.44 -24.19 -3.10
N ILE A 315 -1.07 -24.17 -1.82
CA ILE A 315 -0.11 -25.08 -1.20
C ILE A 315 -0.87 -25.97 -0.22
N ARG A 316 -0.58 -27.27 -0.24
CA ARG A 316 -1.10 -28.25 0.71
C ARG A 316 0.03 -28.83 1.56
N PRO A 317 0.20 -28.36 2.80
CA PRO A 317 1.14 -28.94 3.76
C PRO A 317 0.74 -30.37 4.18
N ALA A 318 1.74 -31.21 4.42
CA ALA A 318 1.59 -32.51 5.07
C ALA A 318 1.69 -32.32 6.59
N GLY A 319 0.55 -32.41 7.30
CA GLY A 319 0.45 -32.05 8.71
C GLY A 319 1.28 -32.92 9.68
N ASP A 320 1.64 -34.13 9.27
CA ASP A 320 2.54 -35.03 9.99
C ASP A 320 4.02 -34.61 9.87
N ILE A 321 4.37 -33.88 8.80
CA ILE A 321 5.74 -33.39 8.54
C ILE A 321 5.90 -31.95 9.05
N LEU A 322 4.88 -31.11 8.87
CA LEU A 322 4.83 -29.73 9.35
C LEU A 322 3.68 -29.58 10.36
N PRO A 323 3.88 -30.02 11.61
CA PRO A 323 2.84 -29.92 12.63
C PRO A 323 2.45 -28.45 12.86
N GLY A 324 1.15 -28.18 12.86
CA GLY A 324 0.58 -26.83 13.02
C GLY A 324 0.53 -25.99 11.74
N ALA A 325 1.05 -26.48 10.61
CA ALA A 325 0.81 -25.86 9.32
C ALA A 325 -0.68 -25.88 8.97
N PRO A 326 -1.19 -24.88 8.24
CA PRO A 326 -2.58 -24.87 7.82
C PRO A 326 -2.85 -25.97 6.80
N ALA A 327 -4.10 -26.43 6.71
CA ALA A 327 -4.48 -27.48 5.77
C ALA A 327 -4.28 -27.06 4.30
N ARG A 328 -4.35 -25.75 4.02
CA ARG A 328 -4.19 -25.15 2.71
C ARG A 328 -3.75 -23.69 2.85
N VAL A 329 -2.86 -23.23 1.97
CA VAL A 329 -2.49 -21.82 1.83
C VAL A 329 -2.81 -21.38 0.41
N GLU A 330 -3.68 -20.38 0.25
CA GLU A 330 -3.98 -19.82 -1.08
C GLU A 330 -2.81 -18.97 -1.57
N GLN A 331 -2.24 -19.35 -2.70
CA GLN A 331 -1.14 -18.61 -3.31
C GLN A 331 -1.07 -18.93 -4.81
N ARG A 332 -1.33 -17.92 -5.64
CA ARG A 332 -1.17 -18.02 -7.09
C ARG A 332 0.25 -17.68 -7.51
N SER A 333 1.06 -18.70 -7.77
CA SER A 333 2.44 -18.54 -8.23
C SER A 333 2.53 -18.62 -9.76
N TRP A 334 3.39 -17.79 -10.36
CA TRP A 334 3.57 -17.76 -11.82
C TRP A 334 4.72 -18.65 -12.32
N ASN A 335 5.58 -19.13 -11.42
CA ASN A 335 6.65 -20.09 -11.69
C ASN A 335 7.06 -20.83 -10.41
N LEU A 336 8.01 -21.75 -10.52
CA LEU A 336 8.73 -22.34 -9.39
C LEU A 336 10.09 -22.91 -9.81
N ASN A 337 10.99 -23.07 -8.84
CA ASN A 337 12.13 -23.96 -8.97
C ASN A 337 11.74 -25.35 -8.45
N VAL A 338 11.85 -26.38 -9.28
CA VAL A 338 11.56 -27.75 -8.87
C VAL A 338 12.73 -28.26 -8.05
N PHE A 339 12.43 -28.76 -6.86
CA PHE A 339 13.40 -29.35 -5.94
C PHE A 339 13.08 -30.82 -5.72
N ALA A 340 14.11 -31.64 -5.58
CA ALA A 340 14.01 -33.04 -5.19
C ALA A 340 14.69 -33.25 -3.82
N PRO A 341 14.11 -34.08 -2.94
CA PRO A 341 14.77 -34.48 -1.71
C PRO A 341 15.88 -35.50 -2.00
N GLU A 342 17.04 -35.32 -1.37
CA GLU A 342 18.01 -36.39 -1.14
C GLU A 342 17.56 -37.22 0.10
N PRO A 343 18.16 -38.37 0.43
CA PRO A 343 17.68 -39.25 1.51
C PRO A 343 17.55 -38.60 2.90
N SER A 344 18.23 -37.47 3.15
CA SER A 344 18.16 -36.70 4.40
C SER A 344 17.04 -35.65 4.44
N ALA A 345 16.28 -35.50 3.34
CA ALA A 345 15.18 -34.55 3.19
C ALA A 345 13.90 -35.26 2.75
N ARG A 346 12.77 -34.55 2.85
CA ARG A 346 11.45 -35.05 2.43
C ARG A 346 10.56 -33.90 1.95
N VAL A 347 9.59 -34.23 1.09
CA VAL A 347 8.55 -33.29 0.65
C VAL A 347 7.57 -33.07 1.81
N ALA A 348 7.37 -31.82 2.19
CA ALA A 348 6.54 -31.41 3.32
C ALA A 348 5.26 -30.67 2.90
N ALA A 349 5.18 -30.23 1.64
CA ALA A 349 3.97 -29.66 1.05
C ALA A 349 3.98 -29.84 -0.47
N THR A 350 2.81 -29.90 -1.11
CA THR A 350 2.66 -29.96 -2.57
C THR A 350 1.83 -28.79 -3.10
N TRP A 351 2.05 -28.44 -4.37
CA TRP A 351 1.23 -27.45 -5.07
C TRP A 351 -0.07 -28.06 -5.58
N LEU A 352 -1.16 -27.32 -5.39
CA LEU A 352 -2.47 -27.59 -5.97
C LEU A 352 -2.75 -26.65 -7.15
N ASN A 353 -3.48 -27.16 -8.14
CA ASN A 353 -3.99 -26.37 -9.27
C ASN A 353 -5.32 -25.65 -8.93
N ASP A 354 -5.87 -24.91 -9.89
CA ASP A 354 -7.14 -24.19 -9.75
C ASP A 354 -8.35 -25.08 -9.40
N ALA A 355 -8.30 -26.36 -9.75
CA ALA A 355 -9.32 -27.34 -9.39
C ALA A 355 -9.07 -27.98 -8.01
N GLY A 356 -8.02 -27.58 -7.29
CA GLY A 356 -7.61 -28.16 -6.00
C GLY A 356 -6.92 -29.52 -6.10
N GLN A 357 -6.47 -29.91 -7.30
CA GLN A 357 -5.79 -31.19 -7.54
C GLN A 357 -4.28 -31.05 -7.38
N ASP A 358 -3.62 -32.11 -6.92
CA ASP A 358 -2.16 -32.14 -6.79
C ASP A 358 -1.48 -32.03 -8.17
N THR A 359 -0.53 -31.12 -8.29
CA THR A 359 0.24 -30.89 -9.51
C THR A 359 1.46 -31.79 -9.66
N GLY A 360 1.78 -32.58 -8.63
CA GLY A 360 3.01 -33.36 -8.51
C GLY A 360 4.27 -32.52 -8.23
N CYS A 361 4.14 -31.19 -8.12
CA CYS A 361 5.26 -30.30 -7.85
C CYS A 361 5.41 -30.09 -6.33
N PRO A 362 6.58 -30.40 -5.74
CA PRO A 362 6.87 -30.06 -4.34
C PRO A 362 6.80 -28.56 -4.10
N ALA A 363 6.08 -28.15 -3.06
CA ALA A 363 5.96 -26.76 -2.63
C ALA A 363 6.94 -26.43 -1.50
N VAL A 364 7.06 -27.31 -0.51
CA VAL A 364 8.00 -27.18 0.61
C VAL A 364 8.73 -28.51 0.80
N LEU A 365 10.06 -28.44 0.98
CA LEU A 365 10.89 -29.57 1.35
C LEU A 365 11.55 -29.27 2.69
N VAL A 366 11.72 -30.30 3.53
CA VAL A 366 12.34 -30.15 4.84
C VAL A 366 13.41 -31.22 5.05
N SER A 367 14.46 -30.85 5.79
CA SER A 367 15.47 -31.71 6.36
C SER A 367 15.74 -31.28 7.80
N ARG A 368 16.66 -31.95 8.49
CA ARG A 368 17.09 -31.52 9.83
C ARG A 368 17.66 -30.09 9.83
N ARG A 369 18.26 -29.66 8.71
CA ARG A 369 19.03 -28.42 8.60
C ARG A 369 18.30 -27.32 7.83
N ALA A 370 17.21 -27.64 7.14
CA ALA A 370 16.53 -26.66 6.33
C ALA A 370 15.03 -26.93 6.13
N ALA A 371 14.29 -25.85 5.90
CA ALA A 371 12.98 -25.86 5.27
C ALA A 371 13.02 -24.95 4.03
N TRP A 372 12.65 -25.46 2.86
CA TRP A 372 12.82 -24.74 1.60
C TRP A 372 11.55 -24.75 0.76
N MET A 373 11.07 -23.56 0.40
CA MET A 373 9.90 -23.39 -0.47
C MET A 373 10.34 -23.20 -1.93
N SER A 374 9.63 -23.84 -2.85
CA SER A 374 9.92 -23.84 -4.30
C SER A 374 9.67 -22.49 -4.99
N HIS A 375 8.98 -21.57 -4.31
CA HIS A 375 8.66 -20.22 -4.73
C HIS A 375 8.87 -19.25 -3.56
N VAL A 376 8.83 -17.94 -3.83
CA VAL A 376 8.71 -16.94 -2.76
C VAL A 376 7.36 -17.08 -2.07
N LEU A 377 7.32 -16.85 -0.75
CA LEU A 377 6.07 -16.71 -0.03
C LEU A 377 5.42 -15.38 -0.46
N LEU A 378 4.20 -15.47 -0.98
CA LEU A 378 3.42 -14.29 -1.34
C LEU A 378 2.54 -13.94 -0.16
N ASN A 379 2.52 -12.66 0.19
CA ASN A 379 1.70 -12.09 1.25
C ASN A 379 0.24 -11.91 0.76
N THR A 380 -0.34 -12.99 0.23
CA THR A 380 -1.72 -13.06 -0.31
C THR A 380 -2.74 -13.46 0.75
N ASP A 381 -2.30 -14.18 1.78
CA ASP A 381 -3.06 -14.53 2.98
C ASP A 381 -2.08 -14.52 4.15
N ASP A 382 -2.05 -13.41 4.89
CA ASP A 382 -1.00 -13.14 5.88
C ASP A 382 -1.09 -14.10 7.07
N ASP A 383 -2.30 -14.55 7.41
CA ASP A 383 -2.55 -15.49 8.49
C ASP A 383 -2.10 -16.91 8.10
N GLN A 384 -2.56 -17.43 6.95
CA GLN A 384 -2.20 -18.80 6.54
C GLN A 384 -0.75 -18.88 6.07
N GLY A 385 -0.27 -17.87 5.33
CA GLY A 385 1.13 -17.75 4.93
C GLY A 385 2.07 -17.61 6.14
N GLY A 386 1.66 -16.84 7.16
CA GLY A 386 2.37 -16.71 8.43
C GLY A 386 2.43 -18.03 9.20
N ARG A 387 1.31 -18.75 9.33
CA ARG A 387 1.27 -20.09 9.95
C ARG A 387 2.15 -21.11 9.21
N LEU A 388 2.18 -21.07 7.88
CA LEU A 388 3.11 -21.90 7.10
C LEU A 388 4.57 -21.56 7.39
N LEU A 389 4.91 -20.27 7.42
CA LEU A 389 6.26 -19.80 7.77
C LEU A 389 6.66 -20.25 9.18
N LEU A 390 5.77 -20.14 10.17
CA LEU A 390 6.00 -20.63 11.53
C LEU A 390 6.27 -22.15 11.54
N ALA A 391 5.47 -22.93 10.82
CA ALA A 391 5.65 -24.38 10.74
C ALA A 391 7.00 -24.76 10.10
N MET A 392 7.39 -24.06 9.02
CA MET A 392 8.70 -24.22 8.40
C MET A 392 9.84 -23.89 9.36
N LEU A 393 9.75 -22.76 10.07
CA LEU A 393 10.77 -22.30 11.01
C LEU A 393 10.86 -23.21 12.24
N ALA A 394 9.73 -23.76 12.70
CA ALA A 394 9.64 -24.66 13.84
C ALA A 394 10.38 -26.00 13.61
N THR A 395 10.70 -26.36 12.37
CA THR A 395 11.55 -27.52 12.07
C THR A 395 12.98 -27.36 12.60
N GLY A 396 13.47 -26.12 12.72
CA GLY A 396 14.75 -25.78 13.35
C GLY A 396 14.63 -25.11 14.72
N VAL A 397 13.55 -24.36 14.94
CA VAL A 397 13.34 -23.54 16.15
C VAL A 397 11.96 -23.81 16.75
N PRO A 398 11.73 -24.97 17.41
CA PRO A 398 10.39 -25.33 17.90
C PRO A 398 9.77 -24.33 18.88
N THR A 399 10.58 -23.52 19.56
CA THR A 399 10.11 -22.50 20.52
C THR A 399 9.29 -21.39 19.87
N VAL A 400 9.39 -21.18 18.55
CA VAL A 400 8.59 -20.17 17.84
C VAL A 400 7.09 -20.41 17.98
N TRP A 401 6.66 -21.67 18.17
CA TRP A 401 5.25 -21.96 18.45
C TRP A 401 4.80 -21.41 19.81
N ARG A 402 5.65 -21.48 20.83
CA ARG A 402 5.36 -20.92 22.15
C ARG A 402 5.23 -19.41 22.09
N ASP A 403 6.17 -18.76 21.41
CA ASP A 403 6.22 -17.31 21.28
C ASP A 403 5.00 -16.81 20.49
N ALA A 404 4.67 -17.46 19.37
CA ALA A 404 3.48 -17.14 18.58
C ALA A 404 2.18 -17.35 19.37
N ALA A 405 2.02 -18.48 20.04
CA ALA A 405 0.82 -18.76 20.84
C ALA A 405 0.66 -17.75 21.98
N GLY A 406 1.75 -17.45 22.71
CA GLY A 406 1.75 -16.46 23.78
C GLY A 406 1.40 -15.06 23.28
N HIS A 407 2.01 -14.63 22.16
CA HIS A 407 1.71 -13.36 21.52
C HIS A 407 0.23 -13.27 21.11
N ARG A 408 -0.28 -14.31 20.45
CA ARG A 408 -1.65 -14.36 19.97
C ARG A 408 -2.67 -14.27 21.11
N LEU A 409 -2.45 -15.01 22.20
CA LEU A 409 -3.32 -14.96 23.38
C LEU A 409 -3.29 -13.58 24.06
N ALA A 410 -2.12 -12.96 24.17
CA ALA A 410 -1.98 -11.60 24.71
C ALA A 410 -2.62 -10.51 23.82
N GLY A 411 -2.87 -10.85 22.56
CA GLY A 411 -3.52 -10.02 21.54
C GLY A 411 -5.04 -10.16 21.44
N LEU A 412 -5.65 -11.15 22.09
CA LEU A 412 -7.09 -11.42 21.97
C LEU A 412 -7.96 -10.20 22.29
N GLY A 413 -8.99 -9.99 21.47
CA GLY A 413 -9.93 -8.88 21.57
C GLY A 413 -9.43 -7.53 21.03
N ARG A 414 -8.11 -7.38 20.77
CA ARG A 414 -7.54 -6.08 20.35
C ARG A 414 -8.01 -5.63 18.98
N ALA A 415 -8.29 -6.54 18.05
CA ALA A 415 -8.77 -6.24 16.70
C ALA A 415 -10.09 -5.43 16.73
N LEU A 416 -10.94 -5.67 17.72
CA LEU A 416 -12.19 -4.94 17.92
C LEU A 416 -11.98 -3.51 18.45
N ARG A 417 -10.79 -3.18 18.95
CA ARG A 417 -10.46 -1.92 19.65
C ARG A 417 -11.33 -1.69 20.90
N LEU A 418 -11.77 -2.77 21.54
CA LEU A 418 -12.59 -2.74 22.76
C LEU A 418 -11.81 -3.05 24.05
N GLY A 419 -10.51 -3.30 23.94
CA GLY A 419 -9.65 -3.68 25.07
C GLY A 419 -9.37 -5.18 25.08
N SER A 420 -9.57 -5.82 26.23
CA SER A 420 -9.40 -7.26 26.43
C SER A 420 -10.63 -8.07 25.98
N VAL A 421 -10.53 -9.40 25.98
CA VAL A 421 -11.69 -10.30 25.79
C VAL A 421 -12.79 -9.99 26.82
N ALA A 422 -12.41 -9.78 28.09
CA ALA A 422 -13.37 -9.45 29.15
C ALA A 422 -14.08 -8.11 28.89
N ASP A 423 -13.33 -7.11 28.42
CA ASP A 423 -13.93 -5.82 28.03
C ASP A 423 -14.86 -5.97 26.83
N ALA A 424 -14.46 -6.73 25.82
CA ALA A 424 -15.29 -7.01 24.65
C ALA A 424 -16.59 -7.72 25.05
N ILE A 425 -16.51 -8.78 25.86
CA ILE A 425 -17.68 -9.49 26.39
C ILE A 425 -18.61 -8.55 27.16
N ARG A 426 -18.07 -7.70 28.03
CA ARG A 426 -18.87 -6.74 28.80
C ARG A 426 -19.54 -5.69 27.89
N LEU A 427 -18.81 -5.09 26.96
CA LEU A 427 -19.29 -4.00 26.11
C LEU A 427 -20.27 -4.47 25.04
N ILE A 428 -20.02 -5.64 24.45
CA ILE A 428 -20.94 -6.26 23.49
C ILE A 428 -22.14 -6.85 24.23
N GLY A 429 -21.92 -7.49 25.38
CA GLY A 429 -22.96 -8.10 26.21
C GLY A 429 -24.00 -7.10 26.69
N ALA A 430 -23.60 -5.86 26.97
CA ALA A 430 -24.54 -4.78 27.31
C ALA A 430 -25.56 -4.45 26.19
N GLN A 431 -25.26 -4.85 24.95
CA GLN A 431 -26.12 -4.64 23.78
C GLN A 431 -26.77 -5.94 23.28
N ALA A 432 -26.36 -7.09 23.80
CA ALA A 432 -26.83 -8.40 23.38
C ALA A 432 -28.00 -8.88 24.26
N PRO A 433 -29.21 -9.09 23.71
CA PRO A 433 -30.32 -9.64 24.48
C PRO A 433 -29.98 -11.03 25.05
N PRO A 434 -30.44 -11.38 26.27
CA PRO A 434 -30.29 -12.72 26.81
C PRO A 434 -30.84 -13.79 25.85
N GLY A 435 -30.11 -14.89 25.65
CA GLY A 435 -30.49 -15.96 24.73
C GLY A 435 -30.32 -15.66 23.23
N SER A 436 -29.88 -14.46 22.86
CA SER A 436 -29.61 -14.11 21.46
C SER A 436 -28.38 -14.84 20.90
N PRO A 437 -28.27 -14.99 19.56
CA PRO A 437 -27.05 -15.51 18.93
C PRO A 437 -25.78 -14.72 19.29
N ALA A 438 -25.90 -13.41 19.53
CA ALA A 438 -24.78 -12.58 20.01
C ALA A 438 -24.33 -13.00 21.42
N ALA A 439 -25.27 -13.21 22.35
CA ALA A 439 -24.96 -13.68 23.70
C ALA A 439 -24.32 -15.09 23.68
N ALA A 440 -24.82 -15.98 22.82
CA ALA A 440 -24.23 -17.31 22.64
C ALA A 440 -22.79 -17.26 22.09
N ALA A 441 -22.53 -16.38 21.12
CA ALA A 441 -21.18 -16.16 20.59
C ALA A 441 -20.20 -15.63 21.66
N LEU A 442 -20.65 -14.76 22.57
CA LEU A 442 -19.83 -14.30 23.71
C LEU A 442 -19.48 -15.42 24.69
N VAL A 443 -20.43 -16.31 25.00
CA VAL A 443 -20.17 -17.49 25.85
C VAL A 443 -19.15 -18.42 25.17
N GLN A 444 -19.29 -18.62 23.87
CA GLN A 444 -18.33 -19.42 23.10
C GLN A 444 -16.94 -18.78 23.07
N ALA A 445 -16.84 -17.45 22.91
CA ALA A 445 -15.58 -16.71 22.96
C ALA A 445 -14.84 -16.96 24.30
N GLN A 446 -15.55 -16.84 25.43
CA GLN A 446 -14.97 -17.12 26.75
C GLN A 446 -14.48 -18.57 26.86
N ALA A 447 -15.31 -19.53 26.45
CA ALA A 447 -14.94 -20.95 26.51
C ALA A 447 -13.70 -21.26 25.65
N THR A 448 -13.59 -20.64 24.45
CA THR A 448 -12.43 -20.80 23.59
C THR A 448 -11.18 -20.11 24.14
N GLN A 449 -11.31 -18.96 24.80
CA GLN A 449 -10.19 -18.31 25.50
C GLN A 449 -9.64 -19.21 26.62
N ASP A 450 -10.52 -19.80 27.42
CA ASP A 450 -10.13 -20.69 28.52
C ASP A 450 -9.45 -21.96 27.98
N ALA A 451 -9.98 -22.53 26.90
CA ALA A 451 -9.37 -23.67 26.21
C ALA A 451 -8.00 -23.33 25.62
N ALA A 452 -7.86 -22.19 24.95
CA ALA A 452 -6.59 -21.72 24.40
C ALA A 452 -5.54 -21.55 25.51
N THR A 453 -5.95 -21.02 26.66
CA THR A 453 -5.08 -20.82 27.83
C THR A 453 -4.62 -22.16 28.42
N ARG A 454 -5.51 -23.16 28.48
CA ARG A 454 -5.15 -24.53 28.91
C ARG A 454 -4.18 -25.18 27.92
N ALA A 455 -4.45 -25.09 26.62
CA ALA A 455 -3.57 -25.62 25.58
C ALA A 455 -2.17 -24.99 25.62
N LEU A 456 -2.08 -23.67 25.82
CA LEU A 456 -0.81 -22.96 26.01
C LEU A 456 -0.03 -23.53 27.21
N ARG A 457 -0.70 -23.70 28.36
CA ARG A 457 -0.08 -24.24 29.59
C ARG A 457 0.35 -25.70 29.44
N ALA A 458 -0.37 -26.48 28.62
CA ALA A 458 -0.05 -27.88 28.32
C ALA A 458 1.05 -28.05 27.25
N GLY A 459 1.55 -26.95 26.66
CA GLY A 459 2.53 -27.00 25.56
C GLY A 459 1.94 -27.35 24.19
N ALA A 460 0.61 -27.42 24.06
CA ALA A 460 -0.10 -27.64 22.81
C ALA A 460 -0.26 -26.32 22.03
N PHE A 461 0.87 -25.74 21.60
CA PHE A 461 0.93 -24.38 21.08
C PHE A 461 0.16 -24.15 19.77
N ALA A 462 0.23 -25.09 18.83
CA ALA A 462 -0.52 -24.99 17.57
C ALA A 462 -2.05 -25.07 17.78
N GLU A 463 -2.48 -25.87 18.75
CA GLU A 463 -3.87 -25.92 19.19
C GLU A 463 -4.28 -24.61 19.86
N ALA A 464 -3.44 -24.06 20.75
CA ALA A 464 -3.69 -22.79 21.42
C ALA A 464 -3.88 -21.63 20.42
N LEU A 465 -3.09 -21.57 19.35
CA LEU A 465 -3.25 -20.60 18.27
C LEU A 465 -4.61 -20.75 17.56
N THR A 466 -4.99 -21.97 17.21
CA THR A 466 -6.26 -22.27 16.54
C THR A 466 -7.46 -21.89 17.43
N LEU A 467 -7.40 -22.19 18.74
CA LEU A 467 -8.42 -21.80 19.71
C LEU A 467 -8.47 -20.28 19.93
N ALA A 468 -7.32 -19.59 19.88
CA ALA A 468 -7.27 -18.14 19.97
C ALA A 468 -7.91 -17.45 18.75
N ASP A 469 -7.68 -17.96 17.54
CA ASP A 469 -8.36 -17.45 16.34
C ASP A 469 -9.87 -17.70 16.40
N ALA A 470 -10.29 -18.87 16.89
CA ALA A 470 -11.69 -19.15 17.12
C ALA A 470 -12.30 -18.16 18.13
N CYS A 471 -11.58 -17.79 19.20
CA CYS A 471 -12.04 -16.81 20.18
C CYS A 471 -12.33 -15.44 19.54
N ASP A 472 -11.37 -14.89 18.78
CA ASP A 472 -11.58 -13.59 18.12
C ASP A 472 -12.67 -13.66 17.04
N ASP A 473 -12.81 -14.77 16.32
CA ASP A 473 -13.92 -14.96 15.38
C ASP A 473 -15.29 -14.91 16.07
N ARG A 474 -15.41 -15.53 17.27
CA ARG A 474 -16.64 -15.47 18.08
C ARG A 474 -16.90 -14.08 18.64
N LEU A 475 -15.85 -13.37 19.07
CA LEU A 475 -15.99 -11.97 19.50
C LEU A 475 -16.43 -11.08 18.33
N LEU A 476 -15.86 -11.27 17.14
CA LEU A 476 -16.25 -10.55 15.94
C LEU A 476 -17.70 -10.87 15.53
N ASP A 477 -18.10 -12.14 15.56
CA ASP A 477 -19.48 -12.55 15.27
C ASP A 477 -20.48 -11.88 16.24
N ALA A 478 -20.19 -11.90 17.54
CA ALA A 478 -20.99 -11.19 18.53
C ALA A 478 -21.04 -9.68 18.26
N TYR A 479 -19.89 -9.07 17.96
CA TYR A 479 -19.78 -7.65 17.63
C TYR A 479 -20.60 -7.27 16.40
N CYS A 480 -20.60 -8.11 15.35
CA CYS A 480 -21.40 -7.88 14.15
C CYS A 480 -22.91 -7.96 14.43
N ARG A 481 -23.35 -8.93 15.22
CA ARG A 481 -24.76 -9.20 15.51
C ARG A 481 -25.42 -8.16 16.41
N VAL A 482 -24.67 -7.46 17.26
CA VAL A 482 -25.22 -6.37 18.09
C VAL A 482 -25.40 -5.07 17.31
N GLN A 483 -24.87 -4.97 16.09
CA GLN A 483 -25.07 -3.80 15.24
C GLN A 483 -26.51 -3.75 14.72
N ARG A 484 -26.99 -2.53 14.45
CA ARG A 484 -28.36 -2.30 13.95
C ARG A 484 -28.35 -1.76 12.52
N PRO A 485 -29.26 -2.23 11.66
CA PRO A 485 -29.46 -1.64 10.34
C PRO A 485 -30.20 -0.30 10.44
N LEU A 486 -29.86 0.63 9.56
CA LEU A 486 -30.60 1.88 9.40
C LEU A 486 -31.60 1.76 8.23
N ALA A 487 -32.86 2.11 8.47
CA ALA A 487 -33.92 2.06 7.46
C ALA A 487 -33.69 3.11 6.35
N GLY A 488 -33.95 2.73 5.10
CA GLY A 488 -33.78 3.60 3.94
C GLY A 488 -32.32 3.99 3.61
N GLU A 489 -31.35 3.37 4.27
CA GLU A 489 -29.93 3.68 4.09
C GLU A 489 -29.41 3.30 2.70
N PHE A 490 -28.65 4.20 2.08
CA PHE A 490 -27.93 3.91 0.84
C PHE A 490 -26.72 3.02 1.15
N ARG A 491 -26.75 1.76 0.69
CA ARG A 491 -25.70 0.76 0.95
C ARG A 491 -25.17 0.27 -0.38
N ALA A 492 -24.01 0.78 -0.76
CA ALA A 492 -23.46 0.56 -2.08
C ALA A 492 -22.05 -0.04 -2.05
N VAL A 493 -21.66 -0.66 -3.15
CA VAL A 493 -20.30 -1.14 -3.37
C VAL A 493 -19.80 -0.74 -4.75
N TRP A 494 -18.55 -0.31 -4.84
CA TRP A 494 -17.83 -0.21 -6.11
C TRP A 494 -17.29 -1.58 -6.50
N CYS A 495 -17.53 -2.01 -7.72
CA CYS A 495 -16.95 -3.21 -8.29
C CYS A 495 -16.00 -2.78 -9.42
N HIS A 496 -14.68 -2.87 -9.20
CA HIS A 496 -13.69 -2.37 -10.15
C HIS A 496 -13.63 -3.19 -11.45
N ARG A 497 -14.21 -4.40 -11.45
CA ARG A 497 -14.33 -5.25 -12.63
C ARG A 497 -15.69 -5.07 -13.28
N GLY A 498 -15.72 -4.40 -14.44
CA GLY A 498 -16.93 -4.29 -15.25
C GLY A 498 -17.48 -5.62 -15.78
N GLN A 499 -16.65 -6.66 -15.82
CA GLN A 499 -17.02 -8.03 -16.21
C GLN A 499 -17.56 -8.87 -15.04
N GLY A 500 -17.57 -8.34 -13.81
CA GLY A 500 -17.99 -9.05 -12.60
C GLY A 500 -16.84 -9.66 -11.82
N ILE A 501 -17.17 -10.32 -10.69
CA ILE A 501 -16.21 -11.02 -9.82
C ILE A 501 -15.67 -12.27 -10.53
N ASP A 502 -14.37 -12.52 -10.44
CA ASP A 502 -13.72 -13.65 -11.11
C ASP A 502 -14.34 -15.00 -10.70
N GLY A 503 -14.82 -15.74 -11.69
CA GLY A 503 -15.49 -17.03 -11.53
C GLY A 503 -16.95 -16.95 -11.08
N TRP A 504 -17.55 -15.76 -11.04
CA TRP A 504 -18.96 -15.54 -10.70
C TRP A 504 -19.70 -14.91 -11.88
N THR A 505 -20.98 -15.26 -12.02
CA THR A 505 -21.89 -14.52 -12.91
C THR A 505 -22.37 -13.24 -12.22
N TRP A 506 -22.87 -12.27 -12.99
CA TRP A 506 -23.56 -11.11 -12.42
C TRP A 506 -24.79 -11.54 -11.59
N GLU A 507 -25.53 -12.56 -12.00
CA GLU A 507 -26.67 -13.08 -11.23
C GLU A 507 -26.25 -13.52 -9.82
N ARG A 508 -25.16 -14.29 -9.70
CA ARG A 508 -24.60 -14.71 -8.42
C ARG A 508 -24.08 -13.50 -7.61
N SER A 509 -23.36 -12.60 -8.28
CA SER A 509 -22.76 -11.42 -7.65
C SER A 509 -23.81 -10.50 -7.06
N ILE A 510 -24.91 -10.25 -7.76
CA ILE A 510 -26.01 -9.43 -7.26
C ILE A 510 -26.81 -10.18 -6.19
N SER A 511 -26.97 -11.50 -6.30
CA SER A 511 -27.67 -12.32 -5.30
C SER A 511 -26.95 -12.29 -3.96
N GLN A 512 -25.62 -12.46 -3.97
CA GLN A 512 -24.79 -12.31 -2.79
C GLN A 512 -24.92 -10.91 -2.17
N LEU A 513 -24.83 -9.87 -3.01
CA LEU A 513 -24.90 -8.48 -2.56
C LEU A 513 -26.26 -8.17 -1.90
N ARG A 514 -27.35 -8.61 -2.54
CA ARG A 514 -28.72 -8.46 -2.02
C ARG A 514 -28.92 -9.24 -0.73
N GLY A 515 -28.44 -10.48 -0.67
CA GLY A 515 -28.47 -11.33 0.53
C GLY A 515 -27.72 -10.72 1.71
N CYS A 516 -26.69 -9.90 1.44
CA CYS A 516 -25.95 -9.16 2.46
C CYS A 516 -26.58 -7.79 2.82
N GLY A 517 -27.76 -7.49 2.28
CA GLY A 517 -28.54 -6.28 2.59
C GLY A 517 -28.03 -4.99 1.94
N PHE A 518 -27.22 -5.11 0.88
CA PHE A 518 -26.84 -3.99 0.02
C PHE A 518 -27.89 -3.78 -1.07
N ASN A 519 -28.03 -2.53 -1.51
CA ASN A 519 -29.10 -2.13 -2.45
C ASN A 519 -28.59 -1.44 -3.72
N THR A 520 -27.28 -1.25 -3.86
CA THR A 520 -26.69 -0.57 -5.00
C THR A 520 -25.32 -1.15 -5.35
N VAL A 521 -25.03 -1.30 -6.64
CA VAL A 521 -23.71 -1.66 -7.18
C VAL A 521 -23.25 -0.59 -8.17
N LEU A 522 -21.95 -0.29 -8.15
CA LEU A 522 -21.28 0.62 -9.08
C LEU A 522 -20.21 -0.14 -9.88
N PRO A 523 -20.58 -0.85 -10.97
CA PRO A 523 -19.62 -1.58 -11.79
C PRO A 523 -18.80 -0.63 -12.67
N PHE A 524 -17.47 -0.81 -12.71
CA PHE A 524 -16.58 -0.04 -13.59
C PHE A 524 -16.74 -0.46 -15.06
N VAL A 525 -17.59 0.24 -15.80
CA VAL A 525 -18.01 -0.17 -17.13
C VAL A 525 -17.25 0.49 -18.26
N ALA A 526 -16.51 1.57 -17.99
CA ALA A 526 -15.74 2.26 -19.02
C ALA A 526 -14.54 3.02 -18.46
N SER A 527 -13.42 2.96 -19.19
CA SER A 527 -12.32 3.91 -19.08
C SER A 527 -12.41 4.97 -20.19
N GLY A 528 -11.43 5.88 -20.23
CA GLY A 528 -11.28 6.82 -21.34
C GLY A 528 -10.88 6.15 -22.68
N SER A 529 -10.57 4.84 -22.71
CA SER A 529 -10.24 4.11 -23.94
C SER A 529 -11.03 2.83 -24.17
N THR A 530 -11.51 2.16 -23.12
CA THR A 530 -12.15 0.84 -23.24
C THR A 530 -13.49 0.74 -22.52
N ALA A 531 -14.32 -0.22 -22.91
CA ALA A 531 -15.65 -0.45 -22.35
C ALA A 531 -15.93 -1.93 -22.03
N ALA A 532 -16.50 -2.21 -20.85
CA ALA A 532 -17.01 -3.51 -20.45
C ALA A 532 -18.46 -3.74 -20.93
N TYR A 533 -18.78 -3.23 -22.11
CA TYR A 533 -20.08 -3.35 -22.77
C TYR A 533 -19.90 -3.10 -24.27
N ARG A 534 -20.93 -3.40 -25.07
CA ARG A 534 -20.89 -3.24 -26.54
C ARG A 534 -20.91 -1.76 -26.97
N SER A 535 -19.81 -1.03 -26.77
CA SER A 535 -19.69 0.38 -27.14
C SER A 535 -19.41 0.56 -28.63
N THR A 536 -20.00 1.61 -29.22
CA THR A 536 -19.64 2.14 -30.55
C THR A 536 -18.72 3.36 -30.45
N VAL A 537 -18.41 3.83 -29.24
CA VAL A 537 -17.60 5.01 -28.95
C VAL A 537 -16.20 4.62 -28.48
N LEU A 538 -16.12 3.62 -27.60
CA LEU A 538 -14.88 3.10 -27.03
C LEU A 538 -14.60 1.69 -27.53
N GLN A 539 -13.35 1.27 -27.44
CA GLN A 539 -12.97 -0.11 -27.79
C GLN A 539 -13.53 -1.09 -26.73
N PRO A 540 -14.38 -2.06 -27.10
CA PRO A 540 -14.83 -3.07 -26.14
C PRO A 540 -13.66 -3.87 -25.58
N LEU A 541 -13.75 -4.28 -24.31
CA LEU A 541 -12.78 -5.17 -23.68
C LEU A 541 -12.77 -6.55 -24.36
N PRO A 542 -11.66 -7.30 -24.28
CA PRO A 542 -11.62 -8.69 -24.74
C PRO A 542 -12.77 -9.52 -24.16
N GLY A 543 -13.40 -10.33 -25.01
CA GLY A 543 -14.55 -11.17 -24.65
C GLY A 543 -15.91 -10.48 -24.73
N VAL A 544 -15.97 -9.15 -24.85
CA VAL A 544 -17.23 -8.43 -25.05
C VAL A 544 -17.67 -8.56 -26.52
N GLY A 545 -18.88 -9.05 -26.75
CA GLY A 545 -19.38 -9.40 -28.08
C GLY A 545 -20.90 -9.47 -28.15
N ALA A 546 -21.46 -10.03 -29.23
CA ALA A 546 -22.92 -10.11 -29.40
C ALA A 546 -23.60 -10.91 -28.28
N GLU A 547 -22.98 -12.02 -27.90
CA GLU A 547 -23.45 -12.99 -26.90
C GLU A 547 -22.97 -12.68 -25.47
N ASN A 548 -22.11 -11.67 -25.27
CA ASN A 548 -21.52 -11.33 -23.97
C ASN A 548 -21.45 -9.80 -23.82
N ASP A 549 -22.40 -9.24 -23.06
CA ASP A 549 -22.54 -7.80 -22.80
C ASP A 549 -22.61 -7.59 -21.27
N PRO A 550 -21.47 -7.47 -20.58
CA PRO A 550 -21.42 -7.52 -19.12
C PRO A 550 -22.28 -6.47 -18.42
N LEU A 551 -22.36 -5.25 -18.96
CA LEU A 551 -23.25 -4.22 -18.40
C LEU A 551 -24.73 -4.62 -18.53
N ARG A 552 -25.14 -5.25 -19.64
CA ARG A 552 -26.51 -5.73 -19.83
C ARG A 552 -26.85 -6.85 -18.86
N GLU A 553 -25.93 -7.76 -18.63
CA GLU A 553 -26.07 -8.84 -17.66
C GLU A 553 -26.19 -8.28 -16.23
N CYS A 554 -25.30 -7.35 -15.85
CA CYS A 554 -25.35 -6.66 -14.57
C CYS A 554 -26.69 -5.95 -14.33
N VAL A 555 -27.15 -5.15 -15.30
CA VAL A 555 -28.44 -4.43 -15.22
C VAL A 555 -29.61 -5.40 -15.14
N THR A 556 -29.57 -6.51 -15.88
CA THR A 556 -30.63 -7.52 -15.87
C THR A 556 -30.73 -8.21 -14.50
N ALA A 557 -29.59 -8.65 -13.95
CA ALA A 557 -29.53 -9.23 -12.60
C ALA A 557 -29.99 -8.23 -11.52
N CYS A 558 -29.51 -6.99 -11.60
CA CYS A 558 -29.91 -5.90 -10.71
C CYS A 558 -31.44 -5.68 -10.71
N ARG A 559 -32.05 -5.62 -11.90
CA ARG A 559 -33.51 -5.44 -12.04
C ARG A 559 -34.30 -6.60 -11.44
N ARG A 560 -33.86 -7.85 -11.67
CA ARG A 560 -34.53 -9.04 -11.13
C ARG A 560 -34.54 -9.08 -9.61
N GLN A 561 -33.54 -8.49 -8.97
CA GLN A 561 -33.30 -8.62 -7.54
C GLN A 561 -33.51 -7.31 -6.75
N GLY A 562 -33.98 -6.25 -7.43
CA GLY A 562 -34.24 -4.95 -6.80
C GLY A 562 -32.99 -4.24 -6.29
N VAL A 563 -31.84 -4.43 -6.96
CA VAL A 563 -30.59 -3.72 -6.71
C VAL A 563 -30.40 -2.64 -7.77
N ARG A 564 -29.92 -1.45 -7.39
CA ARG A 564 -29.63 -0.36 -8.33
C ARG A 564 -28.27 -0.55 -8.98
N CYS A 565 -28.20 -0.43 -10.30
CA CYS A 565 -26.94 -0.40 -11.05
C CYS A 565 -26.59 1.04 -11.44
N HIS A 566 -25.48 1.57 -10.92
CA HIS A 566 -24.94 2.87 -11.32
C HIS A 566 -23.67 2.66 -12.16
N ALA A 567 -23.74 2.91 -13.47
CA ALA A 567 -22.64 2.63 -14.38
C ALA A 567 -21.44 3.55 -14.06
N TRP A 568 -20.36 2.98 -13.53
CA TRP A 568 -19.16 3.73 -13.15
C TRP A 568 -18.23 3.91 -14.34
N ILE A 569 -17.93 5.16 -14.69
CA ILE A 569 -17.07 5.52 -15.81
C ILE A 569 -15.88 6.36 -15.35
N SER A 570 -14.69 6.06 -15.87
CA SER A 570 -13.53 6.96 -15.79
C SER A 570 -13.55 7.93 -16.96
N CYS A 571 -13.79 9.21 -16.69
CA CYS A 571 -14.05 10.20 -17.73
C CYS A 571 -12.79 10.61 -18.51
N LEU A 572 -11.70 10.96 -17.80
CA LEU A 572 -10.50 11.54 -18.43
C LEU A 572 -9.26 10.67 -18.29
N ARG A 573 -9.33 9.53 -17.59
CA ARG A 573 -8.22 8.57 -17.48
C ARG A 573 -8.48 7.35 -18.37
N LEU A 574 -7.49 6.97 -19.19
CA LEU A 574 -7.55 5.85 -20.13
C LEU A 574 -7.46 4.48 -19.46
N GLY A 575 -6.95 4.42 -18.23
CA GLY A 575 -6.63 3.17 -17.51
C GLY A 575 -5.12 2.91 -17.49
N ASP A 576 -4.69 1.85 -16.79
CA ASP A 576 -3.26 1.55 -16.58
C ASP A 576 -2.57 1.07 -17.87
N ASN A 577 -3.30 0.35 -18.72
CA ASN A 577 -2.78 -0.26 -19.95
C ASN A 577 -3.71 0.05 -21.14
N PRO A 578 -3.76 1.30 -21.62
CA PRO A 578 -4.58 1.63 -22.77
C PRO A 578 -4.09 0.88 -24.02
N PRO A 579 -4.98 0.46 -24.93
CA PRO A 579 -4.59 -0.21 -26.17
C PRO A 579 -3.54 0.62 -26.95
N PRO A 580 -2.38 0.05 -27.35
CA PRO A 580 -1.27 0.81 -27.94
C PRO A 580 -1.68 1.67 -29.14
N ASP A 581 -2.48 1.12 -30.06
CA ASP A 581 -2.95 1.83 -31.26
C ASP A 581 -3.86 3.01 -30.91
N THR A 582 -4.71 2.84 -29.89
CA THR A 582 -5.56 3.91 -29.37
C THR A 582 -4.71 5.02 -28.74
N LEU A 583 -3.71 4.65 -27.94
CA LEU A 583 -2.79 5.61 -27.35
C LEU A 583 -2.00 6.40 -28.41
N GLN A 584 -1.51 5.72 -29.44
CA GLN A 584 -0.76 6.36 -30.53
C GLN A 584 -1.62 7.38 -31.28
N ARG A 585 -2.86 7.02 -31.65
CA ARG A 585 -3.81 7.94 -32.32
C ARG A 585 -4.13 9.15 -31.45
N LEU A 586 -4.38 8.95 -30.14
CA LEU A 586 -4.64 10.04 -29.21
C LEU A 586 -3.45 11.00 -29.08
N ARG A 587 -2.22 10.45 -29.06
CA ARG A 587 -0.98 11.24 -29.04
C ARG A 587 -0.83 12.09 -30.29
N GLN A 588 -0.98 11.49 -31.47
CA GLN A 588 -0.88 12.19 -32.76
C GLN A 588 -1.93 13.30 -32.90
N ALA A 589 -3.13 13.07 -32.37
CA ALA A 589 -4.21 14.06 -32.37
C ALA A 589 -4.07 15.15 -31.29
N GLY A 590 -2.99 15.18 -30.50
CA GLY A 590 -2.80 16.18 -29.43
C GLY A 590 -3.83 16.08 -28.29
N ARG A 591 -4.46 14.90 -28.12
CA ARG A 591 -5.58 14.70 -27.18
C ARG A 591 -5.14 14.39 -25.76
N LEU A 592 -3.86 14.12 -25.53
CA LEU A 592 -3.33 13.74 -24.22
C LEU A 592 -3.01 14.96 -23.36
N GLN A 593 -3.00 14.76 -22.05
CA GLN A 593 -2.44 15.75 -21.13
C GLN A 593 -0.92 15.84 -21.28
N VAL A 594 -0.36 17.00 -20.94
CA VAL A 594 1.08 17.24 -20.93
C VAL A 594 1.46 17.72 -19.53
N ALA A 595 2.51 17.14 -18.97
CA ALA A 595 3.08 17.53 -17.68
C ALA A 595 3.75 18.91 -17.77
N PHE A 596 4.06 19.50 -16.62
CA PHE A 596 4.70 20.82 -16.57
C PHE A 596 6.05 20.87 -17.33
N ASP A 597 6.80 19.78 -17.32
CA ASP A 597 8.10 19.66 -18.02
C ASP A 597 7.98 19.38 -19.53
N GLY A 598 6.76 19.34 -20.06
CA GLY A 598 6.48 19.03 -21.47
C GLY A 598 6.30 17.54 -21.75
N THR A 599 6.47 16.66 -20.76
CA THR A 599 6.30 15.22 -20.96
C THR A 599 4.82 14.86 -21.19
N PRO A 600 4.45 14.14 -22.26
CA PRO A 600 3.09 13.63 -22.43
C PRO A 600 2.70 12.69 -21.28
N LEU A 601 1.46 12.80 -20.80
CA LEU A 601 0.89 11.90 -19.81
C LEU A 601 0.03 10.85 -20.53
N PRO A 602 0.57 9.65 -20.82
CA PRO A 602 -0.05 8.69 -21.73
C PRO A 602 -1.37 8.12 -21.21
N GLU A 603 -1.67 8.26 -19.93
CA GLU A 603 -2.90 7.74 -19.32
C GLU A 603 -4.05 8.75 -19.27
N TRP A 604 -3.84 10.00 -19.70
CA TRP A 604 -4.77 11.10 -19.40
C TRP A 604 -5.19 11.88 -20.64
N LEU A 605 -6.50 12.06 -20.80
CA LEU A 605 -7.12 12.91 -21.81
C LEU A 605 -7.15 14.36 -21.33
N CYS A 606 -6.84 15.29 -22.25
CA CYS A 606 -6.95 16.72 -21.98
C CYS A 606 -8.42 17.16 -21.83
N PRO A 607 -8.82 17.77 -20.70
CA PRO A 607 -10.20 18.21 -20.47
C PRO A 607 -10.62 19.44 -21.28
N ALA A 608 -9.65 20.22 -21.78
CA ALA A 608 -9.90 21.35 -22.66
C ALA A 608 -10.10 20.93 -24.13
N HIS A 609 -9.68 19.72 -24.51
CA HIS A 609 -9.77 19.27 -25.90
C HIS A 609 -11.22 18.92 -26.29
N PRO A 610 -11.83 19.58 -27.30
CA PRO A 610 -13.25 19.38 -27.64
C PRO A 610 -13.61 17.93 -27.95
N ALA A 611 -12.78 17.21 -28.71
CA ALA A 611 -13.02 15.80 -29.03
C ALA A 611 -13.06 14.89 -27.79
N ASN A 612 -12.28 15.19 -26.74
CA ASN A 612 -12.30 14.40 -25.49
C ASN A 612 -13.59 14.65 -24.72
N ARG A 613 -14.01 15.92 -24.62
CA ARG A 613 -15.29 16.29 -24.00
C ARG A 613 -16.45 15.59 -24.71
N GLN A 614 -16.47 15.64 -26.04
CA GLN A 614 -17.48 14.96 -26.86
C GLN A 614 -17.46 13.44 -26.69
N GLN A 615 -16.29 12.83 -26.53
CA GLN A 615 -16.20 11.39 -26.25
C GLN A 615 -16.90 11.03 -24.93
N VAL A 616 -16.66 11.79 -23.86
CA VAL A 616 -17.33 11.58 -22.56
C VAL A 616 -18.85 11.70 -22.70
N LEU A 617 -19.34 12.73 -23.37
CA LEU A 617 -20.78 12.93 -23.59
C LEU A 617 -21.39 11.78 -24.41
N LYS A 618 -20.70 11.31 -25.46
CA LYS A 618 -21.15 10.17 -26.28
C LYS A 618 -21.23 8.88 -25.46
N VAL A 619 -20.26 8.60 -24.59
CA VAL A 619 -20.28 7.43 -23.70
C VAL A 619 -21.47 7.50 -22.72
N VAL A 620 -21.66 8.65 -22.06
CA VAL A 620 -22.80 8.87 -21.14
C VAL A 620 -24.13 8.66 -21.87
N ARG A 621 -24.30 9.30 -23.03
CA ARG A 621 -25.51 9.18 -23.86
C ARG A 621 -25.75 7.75 -24.32
N GLU A 622 -24.70 7.05 -24.72
CA GLU A 622 -24.76 5.66 -25.16
C GLU A 622 -25.28 4.77 -24.02
N ILE A 623 -24.71 4.90 -22.82
CA ILE A 623 -25.11 4.10 -21.66
C ILE A 623 -26.57 4.42 -21.27
N ALA A 624 -26.90 5.70 -21.09
CA ALA A 624 -28.21 6.13 -20.62
C ALA A 624 -29.37 5.76 -21.58
N ARG A 625 -29.10 5.67 -22.89
CA ARG A 625 -30.12 5.28 -23.87
C ARG A 625 -30.26 3.77 -24.03
N ARG A 626 -29.14 3.03 -23.99
CA ARG A 626 -29.10 1.60 -24.34
C ARG A 626 -29.26 0.65 -23.16
N TYR A 627 -29.06 1.12 -21.94
CA TYR A 627 -29.11 0.31 -20.72
C TYR A 627 -30.06 0.96 -19.70
N ALA A 628 -30.85 0.14 -19.01
CA ALA A 628 -31.76 0.58 -17.95
C ALA A 628 -31.02 0.73 -16.61
N VAL A 629 -29.97 1.56 -16.58
CA VAL A 629 -29.20 1.86 -15.38
C VAL A 629 -29.98 2.81 -14.47
N ALA A 630 -29.80 2.68 -13.15
CA ALA A 630 -30.36 3.61 -12.17
C ALA A 630 -29.59 4.95 -12.17
N GLY A 631 -28.30 4.92 -12.52
CA GLY A 631 -27.48 6.12 -12.60
C GLY A 631 -26.20 5.95 -13.42
N ILE A 632 -25.54 7.07 -13.66
CA ILE A 632 -24.15 7.18 -14.10
C ILE A 632 -23.31 7.67 -12.93
N HIS A 633 -22.18 7.03 -12.70
CA HIS A 633 -21.23 7.40 -11.65
C HIS A 633 -19.91 7.85 -12.27
N LEU A 634 -19.59 9.13 -12.10
CA LEU A 634 -18.41 9.77 -12.67
C LEU A 634 -17.21 9.57 -11.76
N ASP A 635 -16.12 9.08 -12.32
CA ASP A 635 -14.82 9.05 -11.68
C ASP A 635 -13.77 9.56 -12.66
N TYR A 636 -12.58 9.90 -12.15
CA TYR A 636 -11.50 10.48 -12.94
C TYR A 636 -11.97 11.68 -13.80
N ILE A 637 -13.05 12.36 -13.39
CA ILE A 637 -13.50 13.64 -13.95
C ILE A 637 -12.68 14.76 -13.31
N ARG A 638 -11.38 14.74 -13.62
CA ARG A 638 -10.36 15.57 -12.97
C ARG A 638 -9.05 15.57 -13.74
N PHE A 639 -8.11 16.41 -13.31
CA PHE A 639 -6.70 16.31 -13.65
C PHE A 639 -5.98 15.23 -12.80
N PRO A 640 -4.81 14.72 -13.23
CA PRO A 640 -4.02 13.77 -12.45
C PRO A 640 -3.60 14.36 -11.11
N ASN A 641 -3.13 15.60 -11.11
CA ASN A 641 -2.61 16.38 -9.98
C ASN A 641 -2.32 17.83 -10.46
N GLY A 642 -1.63 18.63 -9.64
CA GLY A 642 -1.24 20.01 -10.01
C GLY A 642 -0.21 20.14 -11.14
N GLU A 643 0.39 19.03 -11.58
CA GLU A 643 1.43 18.97 -12.62
C GLU A 643 0.87 18.61 -14.01
N GLY A 644 -0.45 18.41 -14.14
CA GLY A 644 -1.14 18.28 -15.44
C GLY A 644 -2.41 19.14 -15.48
N CYS A 645 -2.80 19.76 -16.59
CA CYS A 645 -2.33 19.65 -17.98
C CYS A 645 -1.81 21.00 -18.48
N PHE A 646 -0.64 21.03 -19.10
CA PHE A 646 -0.01 22.23 -19.68
C PHE A 646 0.11 22.17 -21.21
N CYS A 647 -0.73 21.36 -21.87
CA CYS A 647 -0.70 21.20 -23.32
C CYS A 647 -1.12 22.48 -24.06
N PRO A 648 -0.81 22.61 -25.36
CA PRO A 648 -1.15 23.80 -26.16
C PRO A 648 -2.64 24.16 -26.14
N THR A 649 -3.54 23.16 -26.08
CA THR A 649 -4.99 23.41 -25.98
C THR A 649 -5.38 24.08 -24.67
N CYS A 650 -4.83 23.63 -23.54
CA CYS A 650 -5.09 24.27 -22.25
C CYS A 650 -4.49 25.67 -22.20
N HIS A 651 -3.31 25.87 -22.81
CA HIS A 651 -2.67 27.18 -22.89
C HIS A 651 -3.56 28.18 -23.63
N ALA A 652 -3.98 27.86 -24.86
CA ALA A 652 -4.82 28.73 -25.67
C ALA A 652 -6.16 29.06 -24.98
N ALA A 653 -6.83 28.04 -24.43
CA ALA A 653 -8.09 28.23 -23.71
C ALA A 653 -7.94 29.07 -22.44
N PHE A 654 -6.77 29.01 -21.78
CA PHE A 654 -6.50 29.87 -20.62
C PHE A 654 -6.24 31.32 -21.02
N GLU A 655 -5.44 31.57 -22.06
CA GLU A 655 -5.22 32.92 -22.60
C GLU A 655 -6.54 33.58 -23.03
N GLU A 656 -7.43 32.81 -23.65
CA GLU A 656 -8.79 33.25 -24.01
C GLU A 656 -9.60 33.61 -22.75
N ARG A 657 -9.59 32.74 -21.72
CA ARG A 657 -10.29 32.97 -20.44
C ARG A 657 -9.88 34.26 -19.74
N ILE A 658 -8.61 34.64 -19.83
CA ILE A 658 -8.05 35.83 -19.17
C ILE A 658 -7.95 37.05 -20.10
N GLY A 659 -8.28 36.90 -21.39
CA GLY A 659 -8.24 37.98 -22.38
C GLY A 659 -6.84 38.53 -22.68
N ARG A 660 -5.76 37.80 -22.37
CA ARG A 660 -4.38 38.23 -22.60
C ARG A 660 -3.42 37.06 -22.78
N LYS A 661 -2.29 37.32 -23.42
CA LYS A 661 -1.21 36.35 -23.61
C LYS A 661 -0.44 36.09 -22.30
N VAL A 662 0.01 34.85 -22.12
CA VAL A 662 0.92 34.47 -21.04
C VAL A 662 2.34 34.49 -21.58
N GLY A 663 3.25 35.20 -20.90
CA GLY A 663 4.61 35.43 -21.41
C GLY A 663 5.45 34.14 -21.46
N THR A 664 5.69 33.54 -20.29
CA THR A 664 6.53 32.34 -20.14
C THR A 664 5.67 31.14 -19.71
N TRP A 665 5.12 30.42 -20.69
CA TRP A 665 4.34 29.21 -20.43
C TRP A 665 5.22 27.96 -20.21
N PRO A 666 4.87 27.05 -19.28
CA PRO A 666 3.87 27.16 -18.21
C PRO A 666 4.41 27.81 -16.92
N ALA A 667 5.63 28.34 -16.92
CA ALA A 667 6.29 28.86 -15.71
C ALA A 667 5.49 29.96 -15.01
N ASP A 668 4.87 30.86 -15.76
CA ASP A 668 4.14 32.01 -15.23
C ASP A 668 2.90 31.62 -14.43
N VAL A 669 2.14 30.61 -14.87
CA VAL A 669 0.98 30.11 -14.10
C VAL A 669 1.37 29.42 -12.79
N ARG A 670 2.67 29.13 -12.61
CA ARG A 670 3.23 28.67 -11.34
C ARG A 670 3.83 29.82 -10.55
N ASN A 671 4.60 30.70 -11.18
CA ASN A 671 5.48 31.64 -10.47
C ASN A 671 4.83 33.01 -10.23
N ASP A 672 3.93 33.45 -11.11
CA ASP A 672 3.18 34.70 -10.94
C ASP A 672 1.90 34.44 -10.14
N ALA A 673 1.79 35.03 -8.95
CA ALA A 673 0.60 34.93 -8.11
C ALA A 673 -0.68 35.43 -8.82
N ARG A 674 -0.55 36.40 -9.73
CA ARG A 674 -1.67 36.98 -10.51
C ARG A 674 -2.19 36.03 -11.58
N LEU A 675 -1.42 35.01 -11.97
CA LEU A 675 -1.81 34.00 -12.95
C LEU A 675 -2.10 32.64 -12.29
N ARG A 676 -1.45 32.35 -11.16
CA ARG A 676 -1.61 31.08 -10.44
C ARG A 676 -3.04 30.81 -9.99
N GLN A 677 -3.69 31.79 -9.36
CA GLN A 677 -5.07 31.62 -8.90
C GLN A 677 -6.05 31.50 -10.09
N PRO A 678 -6.03 32.41 -11.09
CA PRO A 678 -6.87 32.26 -12.28
C PRO A 678 -6.66 30.94 -13.03
N TRP A 679 -5.42 30.41 -13.05
CA TRP A 679 -5.15 29.11 -13.64
C TRP A 679 -5.81 27.96 -12.87
N GLN A 680 -5.77 27.99 -11.54
CA GLN A 680 -6.46 26.99 -10.71
C GLN A 680 -7.98 27.07 -10.89
N GLU A 681 -8.53 28.28 -10.96
CA GLU A 681 -9.95 28.52 -11.22
C GLU A 681 -10.36 28.02 -12.61
N PHE A 682 -9.60 28.36 -13.66
CA PHE A 682 -9.82 27.85 -15.01
C PHE A 682 -9.85 26.32 -15.07
N ARG A 683 -8.93 25.65 -14.37
CA ARG A 683 -8.90 24.19 -14.29
C ARG A 683 -10.17 23.64 -13.64
N ALA A 684 -10.64 24.24 -12.54
CA ALA A 684 -11.88 23.86 -11.90
C ALA A 684 -13.11 24.12 -12.80
N ASP A 685 -13.13 25.25 -13.52
CA ASP A 685 -14.19 25.61 -14.47
C ASP A 685 -14.28 24.61 -15.65
N LEU A 686 -13.15 24.15 -16.16
CA LEU A 686 -13.10 23.14 -17.24
C LEU A 686 -13.76 21.82 -16.85
N ILE A 687 -13.52 21.36 -15.63
CA ILE A 687 -14.12 20.13 -15.12
C ILE A 687 -15.60 20.36 -14.80
N THR A 688 -15.93 21.45 -14.10
CA THR A 688 -17.31 21.78 -13.71
C THR A 688 -18.21 21.95 -14.94
N SER A 689 -17.73 22.61 -15.99
CA SER A 689 -18.47 22.73 -17.26
C SER A 689 -18.68 21.38 -17.96
N LEU A 690 -17.76 20.42 -17.80
CA LEU A 690 -17.95 19.07 -18.33
C LEU A 690 -19.00 18.30 -17.53
N VAL A 691 -18.99 18.40 -16.20
CA VAL A 691 -20.04 17.82 -15.33
C VAL A 691 -21.41 18.40 -15.70
N ARG A 692 -21.50 19.71 -15.90
CA ARG A 692 -22.73 20.39 -16.36
C ARG A 692 -23.21 19.86 -17.71
N ALA A 693 -22.30 19.65 -18.67
CA ALA A 693 -22.65 19.08 -19.97
C ALA A 693 -23.14 17.62 -19.85
N VAL A 694 -22.53 16.82 -18.97
CA VAL A 694 -22.98 15.45 -18.67
C VAL A 694 -24.38 15.46 -18.05
N ARG A 695 -24.67 16.37 -17.10
CA ARG A 695 -26.01 16.54 -16.54
C ARG A 695 -27.04 16.86 -17.62
N ALA A 696 -26.71 17.74 -18.58
CA ALA A 696 -27.59 18.07 -19.69
C ALA A 696 -27.90 16.86 -20.59
N GLU A 697 -26.92 15.99 -20.86
CA GLU A 697 -27.16 14.74 -21.60
C GLU A 697 -28.15 13.81 -20.89
N LEU A 698 -28.09 13.73 -19.56
CA LEU A 698 -28.99 12.90 -18.77
C LEU A 698 -30.39 13.49 -18.64
N VAL A 699 -30.51 14.82 -18.56
CA VAL A 699 -31.81 15.51 -18.60
C VAL A 699 -32.52 15.30 -19.95
N ALA A 700 -31.75 15.27 -21.05
CA ALA A 700 -32.27 14.99 -22.39
C ALA A 700 -32.48 13.48 -22.69
N ALA A 701 -32.12 12.60 -21.75
CA ALA A 701 -32.29 11.16 -21.93
C ALA A 701 -33.76 10.74 -21.68
N PRO A 702 -34.27 9.72 -22.38
CA PRO A 702 -35.67 9.30 -22.24
C PRO A 702 -35.99 8.68 -20.87
N ARG A 703 -34.97 8.29 -20.10
CA ARG A 703 -35.11 7.67 -18.79
C ARG A 703 -34.45 8.55 -17.74
N ARG A 704 -35.17 8.80 -16.64
CA ARG A 704 -34.59 9.46 -15.47
C ARG A 704 -33.43 8.62 -14.94
N THR A 705 -32.22 9.13 -15.10
CA THR A 705 -30.97 8.48 -14.71
C THR A 705 -30.26 9.40 -13.73
N GLN A 706 -29.92 8.88 -12.54
CA GLN A 706 -29.19 9.70 -11.57
C GLN A 706 -27.76 9.96 -12.02
N LEU A 707 -27.19 11.10 -11.62
CA LEU A 707 -25.79 11.43 -11.79
C LEU A 707 -25.10 11.47 -10.44
N SER A 708 -23.95 10.83 -10.33
CA SER A 708 -23.13 10.87 -9.12
C SER A 708 -21.65 10.96 -9.45
N ALA A 709 -20.81 11.29 -8.48
CA ALA A 709 -19.36 11.37 -8.70
C ALA A 709 -18.53 10.85 -7.51
N ALA A 710 -17.47 10.10 -7.81
CA ALA A 710 -16.37 9.84 -6.90
C ALA A 710 -15.45 11.06 -6.83
N VAL A 711 -15.23 11.59 -5.63
CA VAL A 711 -14.52 12.86 -5.43
C VAL A 711 -13.44 12.73 -4.35
N PHE A 712 -12.45 13.61 -4.39
CA PHE A 712 -11.42 13.66 -3.35
C PHE A 712 -12.01 14.19 -2.04
N ALA A 713 -11.58 13.60 -0.92
CA ALA A 713 -12.10 13.87 0.42
C ALA A 713 -11.98 15.35 0.85
N ASP A 714 -10.83 15.99 0.61
CA ASP A 714 -10.60 17.41 0.89
C ASP A 714 -11.00 18.27 -0.33
N SER A 715 -12.14 18.95 -0.25
CA SER A 715 -12.67 19.82 -1.32
C SER A 715 -11.73 20.93 -1.72
N ALA A 716 -11.04 21.56 -0.76
CA ALA A 716 -10.20 22.72 -1.02
C ALA A 716 -8.96 22.29 -1.80
N SER A 717 -8.33 21.19 -1.41
CA SER A 717 -7.24 20.59 -2.18
C SER A 717 -7.73 20.03 -3.51
N ALA A 718 -8.91 19.39 -3.55
CA ALA A 718 -9.49 18.81 -4.77
C ALA A 718 -9.68 19.87 -5.86
N ARG A 719 -10.26 21.02 -5.49
CA ARG A 719 -10.45 22.17 -6.39
C ARG A 719 -9.12 22.68 -6.94
N ARG A 720 -8.13 22.93 -6.08
CA ARG A 720 -6.84 23.52 -6.48
C ARG A 720 -5.96 22.57 -7.28
N THR A 721 -5.91 21.29 -6.89
CA THR A 721 -4.91 20.35 -7.40
C THR A 721 -5.43 19.54 -8.58
N VAL A 722 -6.69 19.07 -8.53
CA VAL A 722 -7.26 18.18 -9.54
C VAL A 722 -8.49 18.76 -10.25
N GLY A 723 -8.93 19.98 -9.89
CA GLY A 723 -10.04 20.68 -10.55
C GLY A 723 -11.43 20.17 -10.18
N GLN A 724 -11.58 19.37 -9.12
CA GLN A 724 -12.90 18.95 -8.64
C GLN A 724 -13.47 19.99 -7.66
N ASP A 725 -14.40 20.81 -8.12
CA ASP A 725 -15.16 21.73 -7.26
C ASP A 725 -16.51 21.10 -6.86
N TRP A 726 -16.43 19.94 -6.21
CA TRP A 726 -17.61 19.18 -5.86
C TRP A 726 -18.58 19.88 -4.89
N PRO A 727 -18.16 20.82 -4.01
CA PRO A 727 -19.12 21.63 -3.26
C PRO A 727 -19.98 22.51 -4.18
N ALA A 728 -19.39 23.10 -5.23
CA ALA A 728 -20.14 23.85 -6.23
C ALA A 728 -21.08 22.94 -7.03
N TRP A 729 -20.64 21.72 -7.39
CA TRP A 729 -21.50 20.75 -8.08
C TRP A 729 -22.71 20.35 -7.24
N ALA A 730 -22.53 20.23 -5.92
CA ALA A 730 -23.59 19.94 -4.98
C ALA A 730 -24.56 21.13 -4.80
N ALA A 731 -24.02 22.34 -4.67
CA ALA A 731 -24.81 23.56 -4.52
C ALA A 731 -25.68 23.86 -5.76
N ASP A 732 -25.13 23.63 -6.96
CA ASP A 732 -25.78 23.83 -8.25
C ASP A 732 -26.62 22.61 -8.69
N GLU A 733 -26.72 21.55 -7.88
CA GLU A 733 -27.43 20.30 -8.19
C GLU A 733 -26.99 19.67 -9.54
N LEU A 734 -25.71 19.83 -9.90
CA LEU A 734 -25.15 19.25 -11.12
C LEU A 734 -25.06 17.73 -11.03
N VAL A 735 -24.96 17.20 -9.81
CA VAL A 735 -25.01 15.78 -9.48
C VAL A 735 -26.12 15.53 -8.47
N ASP A 736 -26.71 14.34 -8.45
CA ASP A 736 -27.75 13.96 -7.49
C ASP A 736 -27.17 13.46 -6.16
N PHE A 737 -25.90 13.05 -6.12
CA PHE A 737 -25.12 12.79 -4.90
C PHE A 737 -23.62 12.73 -5.20
N VAL A 738 -22.80 12.89 -4.16
CA VAL A 738 -21.34 12.72 -4.24
C VAL A 738 -20.86 11.62 -3.29
N CYS A 739 -19.75 10.98 -3.68
CA CYS A 739 -19.09 9.96 -2.88
C CYS A 739 -17.61 10.34 -2.66
N PRO A 740 -17.28 11.05 -1.57
CA PRO A 740 -15.89 11.31 -1.21
C PRO A 740 -15.13 10.00 -0.94
N MET A 741 -13.93 9.85 -1.50
CA MET A 741 -13.08 8.68 -1.28
C MET A 741 -12.30 8.82 0.04
N ASP A 742 -12.96 8.51 1.15
CA ASP A 742 -12.46 8.66 2.53
C ASP A 742 -11.58 7.47 2.96
N TYR A 743 -10.64 7.10 2.11
CA TYR A 743 -9.83 5.90 2.29
C TYR A 743 -8.74 6.13 3.34
N THR A 744 -8.97 5.56 4.52
CA THR A 744 -8.01 5.50 5.63
C THR A 744 -8.35 4.35 6.58
N ALA A 745 -7.35 3.73 7.20
CA ALA A 745 -7.53 2.79 8.31
C ALA A 745 -7.72 3.46 9.70
N ASP A 746 -7.60 4.79 9.79
CA ASP A 746 -7.77 5.56 11.03
C ASP A 746 -9.20 6.06 11.19
N ASP A 747 -9.93 5.49 12.16
CA ASP A 747 -11.34 5.81 12.42
C ASP A 747 -11.55 7.28 12.84
N ALA A 748 -10.57 7.89 13.52
CA ALA A 748 -10.66 9.28 13.95
C ALA A 748 -10.42 10.25 12.78
N ALA A 749 -9.47 9.93 11.91
CA ALA A 749 -9.27 10.65 10.66
C ALA A 749 -10.52 10.54 9.76
N PHE A 750 -11.05 9.32 9.59
CA PHE A 750 -12.28 9.06 8.84
C PHE A 750 -13.45 9.92 9.34
N ARG A 751 -13.75 9.87 10.64
CA ARG A 751 -14.82 10.68 11.26
C ARG A 751 -14.63 12.18 11.03
N THR A 752 -13.39 12.67 11.09
CA THR A 752 -13.08 14.09 10.87
C THR A 752 -13.33 14.49 9.42
N MET A 753 -12.95 13.64 8.45
CA MET A 753 -13.22 13.88 7.03
C MET A 753 -14.72 13.96 6.76
N VAL A 754 -15.49 12.96 7.18
CA VAL A 754 -16.94 12.91 6.96
C VAL A 754 -17.65 14.12 7.58
N ARG A 755 -17.32 14.48 8.82
CA ARG A 755 -17.92 15.66 9.47
C ARG A 755 -17.61 16.94 8.71
N THR A 756 -16.35 17.16 8.34
CA THR A 756 -15.92 18.35 7.58
C THR A 756 -16.65 18.46 6.24
N GLN A 757 -16.85 17.33 5.57
CA GLN A 757 -17.54 17.29 4.28
C GLN A 757 -19.03 17.61 4.41
N LEU A 758 -19.70 17.04 5.41
CA LEU A 758 -21.11 17.31 5.69
C LEU A 758 -21.32 18.79 6.08
N GLU A 759 -20.38 19.38 6.83
CA GLU A 759 -20.36 20.82 7.15
C GLU A 759 -20.10 21.69 5.90
N THR A 760 -19.18 21.28 5.02
CA THR A 760 -18.89 21.99 3.77
C THR A 760 -20.07 21.93 2.80
N ALA A 761 -20.82 20.83 2.81
CA ALA A 761 -22.02 20.62 2.03
C ALA A 761 -23.29 21.16 2.72
N ALA A 762 -23.19 21.84 3.87
CA ALA A 762 -24.30 22.15 4.79
C ALA A 762 -25.33 23.20 4.33
N ARG A 763 -25.64 23.24 3.03
CA ARG A 763 -27.00 23.60 2.58
C ARG A 763 -27.54 22.40 1.79
N PRO A 764 -28.51 21.64 2.31
CA PRO A 764 -28.89 20.41 1.65
C PRO A 764 -29.71 20.73 0.41
N ARG A 765 -29.18 20.32 -0.75
CA ARG A 765 -30.05 19.84 -1.82
C ARG A 765 -29.76 18.40 -2.23
N ILE A 766 -28.55 17.87 -1.98
CA ILE A 766 -28.18 16.51 -2.39
C ILE A 766 -27.49 15.67 -1.28
N PRO A 767 -27.64 14.33 -1.27
CA PRO A 767 -26.93 13.44 -0.35
C PRO A 767 -25.41 13.34 -0.59
N LEU A 768 -24.68 12.99 0.48
CA LEU A 768 -23.27 12.62 0.46
C LEU A 768 -23.11 11.22 1.08
N TYR A 769 -22.39 10.33 0.38
CA TYR A 769 -22.15 8.95 0.83
C TYR A 769 -20.63 8.70 0.94
N PRO A 770 -20.07 8.66 2.16
CA PRO A 770 -18.64 8.40 2.36
C PRO A 770 -18.21 7.08 1.73
N GLY A 771 -17.12 7.15 0.95
CA GLY A 771 -16.45 6.01 0.37
C GLY A 771 -15.48 5.39 1.37
N ILE A 772 -15.76 4.17 1.82
CA ILE A 772 -14.95 3.43 2.78
C ILE A 772 -14.00 2.49 2.01
N GLY A 773 -12.70 2.65 2.21
CA GLY A 773 -11.65 1.90 1.51
C GLY A 773 -11.41 0.50 2.06
N MET A 774 -12.46 -0.32 2.14
CA MET A 774 -12.43 -1.68 2.70
C MET A 774 -11.22 -2.52 2.24
N SER A 775 -11.04 -2.72 0.93
CA SER A 775 -9.93 -3.54 0.39
C SER A 775 -8.61 -2.78 0.44
N LYS A 776 -8.64 -1.50 0.06
CA LYS A 776 -7.44 -0.66 -0.07
C LYS A 776 -6.72 -0.46 1.28
N GLU A 777 -7.49 -0.27 2.34
CA GLU A 777 -7.00 -0.05 3.69
C GLU A 777 -6.97 -1.35 4.51
N ARG A 778 -7.32 -2.50 3.88
CA ARG A 778 -7.39 -3.84 4.50
C ARG A 778 -8.25 -3.86 5.77
N LEU A 779 -9.44 -3.26 5.70
CA LEU A 779 -10.38 -3.26 6.80
C LEU A 779 -11.07 -4.62 6.90
N ASP A 780 -11.11 -5.16 8.11
CA ASP A 780 -11.99 -6.26 8.45
C ASP A 780 -13.44 -5.78 8.68
N ALA A 781 -14.37 -6.71 8.94
CA ALA A 781 -15.76 -6.38 9.22
C ALA A 781 -15.91 -5.42 10.41
N ALA A 782 -15.07 -5.52 11.44
CA ALA A 782 -15.10 -4.61 12.58
C ALA A 782 -14.70 -3.18 12.20
N GLY A 783 -13.66 -3.03 11.37
CA GLY A 783 -13.23 -1.74 10.80
C GLY A 783 -14.33 -1.09 9.97
N VAL A 784 -14.96 -1.85 9.08
CA VAL A 784 -16.09 -1.36 8.28
C VAL A 784 -17.26 -0.93 9.19
N ILE A 785 -17.63 -1.73 10.19
CA ILE A 785 -18.67 -1.38 11.17
C ILE A 785 -18.35 -0.06 11.89
N ARG A 786 -17.10 0.12 12.35
CA ARG A 786 -16.69 1.35 13.05
C ARG A 786 -16.82 2.57 12.14
N GLN A 787 -16.39 2.49 10.88
CA GLN A 787 -16.49 3.59 9.94
C GLN A 787 -17.93 3.89 9.51
N VAL A 788 -18.75 2.87 9.25
CA VAL A 788 -20.19 3.07 8.96
C VAL A 788 -20.90 3.72 10.14
N ASN A 789 -20.64 3.28 11.37
CA ASN A 789 -21.22 3.91 12.57
C ASN A 789 -20.73 5.35 12.76
N ALA A 790 -19.46 5.65 12.48
CA ALA A 790 -18.94 7.01 12.51
C ALA A 790 -19.62 7.91 11.46
N ALA A 791 -19.87 7.40 10.24
CA ALA A 791 -20.59 8.11 9.20
C ALA A 791 -22.05 8.39 9.61
N ARG A 792 -22.75 7.39 10.17
CA ARG A 792 -24.11 7.54 10.71
C ARG A 792 -24.17 8.59 11.82
N GLN A 793 -23.23 8.56 12.76
CA GLN A 793 -23.13 9.55 13.86
C GLN A 793 -22.87 10.97 13.35
N ALA A 794 -22.13 11.12 12.26
CA ALA A 794 -21.91 12.41 11.60
C ALA A 794 -23.14 12.90 10.80
N GLY A 795 -24.14 12.04 10.56
CA GLY A 795 -25.38 12.37 9.86
C GLY A 795 -25.45 11.88 8.41
N ALA A 796 -24.48 11.11 7.94
CA ALA A 796 -24.55 10.49 6.60
C ALA A 796 -25.69 9.45 6.56
N ARG A 797 -26.45 9.42 5.46
CA ARG A 797 -27.59 8.51 5.26
C ARG A 797 -27.25 7.27 4.42
N GLY A 798 -25.97 6.91 4.40
CA GLY A 798 -25.45 5.79 3.65
C GLY A 798 -23.96 5.89 3.41
N PHE A 799 -23.42 4.90 2.71
CA PHE A 799 -21.99 4.72 2.46
C PHE A 799 -21.77 3.89 1.19
N VAL A 800 -20.53 3.93 0.69
CA VAL A 800 -20.09 3.10 -0.44
C VAL A 800 -18.81 2.36 -0.03
N LEU A 801 -18.76 1.05 -0.21
CA LEU A 801 -17.54 0.27 0.09
C LEU A 801 -16.69 0.08 -1.18
N PHE A 802 -15.39 0.28 -1.06
CA PHE A 802 -14.39 -0.01 -2.09
C PHE A 802 -13.46 -1.14 -1.63
N GLU A 803 -13.46 -2.33 -2.25
CA GLU A 803 -14.22 -2.75 -3.43
C GLU A 803 -14.98 -4.06 -3.23
N TYR A 804 -15.79 -4.41 -4.23
CA TYR A 804 -16.52 -5.66 -4.29
C TYR A 804 -15.80 -6.64 -5.21
N ASP A 805 -14.86 -7.39 -4.63
CA ASP A 805 -14.24 -8.57 -5.23
C ASP A 805 -14.59 -9.82 -4.39
N ARG A 806 -14.03 -10.97 -4.80
CA ARG A 806 -14.36 -12.29 -4.24
C ARG A 806 -14.12 -12.37 -2.75
N GLU A 807 -13.02 -11.81 -2.26
CA GLU A 807 -12.66 -11.86 -0.84
C GLU A 807 -13.74 -11.17 0.00
N GLU A 808 -14.05 -9.91 -0.27
CA GLU A 808 -14.99 -9.15 0.54
C GLU A 808 -16.41 -9.67 0.41
N ALA A 809 -16.78 -10.18 -0.78
CA ALA A 809 -18.06 -10.83 -1.02
C ALA A 809 -18.27 -12.08 -0.12
N VAL A 810 -17.20 -12.82 0.21
CA VAL A 810 -17.30 -14.08 0.99
C VAL A 810 -16.94 -13.92 2.46
N SER A 811 -16.00 -13.04 2.82
CA SER A 811 -15.46 -12.94 4.18
C SER A 811 -16.04 -11.76 4.98
N ILE A 812 -16.34 -10.62 4.33
CA ILE A 812 -16.75 -9.39 5.01
C ILE A 812 -18.26 -9.16 4.93
N LEU A 813 -18.83 -9.07 3.73
CA LEU A 813 -20.25 -8.69 3.57
C LEU A 813 -21.22 -9.62 4.33
N PRO A 814 -21.01 -10.95 4.37
CA PRO A 814 -21.85 -11.85 5.16
C PRO A 814 -21.82 -11.55 6.67
N ARG A 815 -20.67 -11.10 7.20
CA ARG A 815 -20.55 -10.70 8.61
C ARG A 815 -21.36 -9.44 8.88
N LEU A 816 -21.29 -8.44 8.01
CA LEU A 816 -22.10 -7.22 8.11
C LEU A 816 -23.60 -7.53 8.08
N ALA A 817 -24.01 -8.50 7.26
CA ALA A 817 -25.39 -8.91 7.08
C ALA A 817 -26.03 -9.53 8.34
N THR A 818 -25.22 -9.99 9.30
CA THR A 818 -25.73 -10.51 10.58
C THR A 818 -26.28 -9.43 11.51
N GLY A 819 -25.99 -8.15 11.25
CA GLY A 819 -26.49 -7.02 12.04
C GLY A 819 -26.48 -5.69 11.29
N LEU A 820 -25.31 -5.11 11.04
CA LEU A 820 -25.13 -3.75 10.48
C LEU A 820 -25.95 -3.48 9.21
N THR A 821 -26.01 -4.47 8.31
CA THR A 821 -26.74 -4.41 7.04
C THR A 821 -27.87 -5.42 6.97
N ALA A 822 -28.29 -6.02 8.09
CA ALA A 822 -29.39 -6.96 8.12
C ALA A 822 -30.65 -6.37 7.43
N PRO A 823 -31.46 -7.18 6.72
CA PRO A 823 -32.73 -6.73 6.18
C PRO A 823 -33.58 -6.14 7.30
N THR A 824 -34.04 -4.90 7.12
CA THR A 824 -35.01 -4.29 8.04
C THR A 824 -36.33 -5.02 7.88
N GLN A 825 -36.85 -5.59 8.98
CA GLN A 825 -38.17 -6.22 9.03
C GLN A 825 -39.29 -5.22 8.72
#